data_AF-T1K5K0-F1
#
_entry.id   AF-T1K5K0-F1
#
_cell.length_a   1.000
_cell.length_b   1.000
_cell.length_c   1.000
_cell.angle_alpha   90.00
_cell.angle_beta   90.00
_cell.angle_gamma   90.00
#
_symmetry.space_group_name_H-M   'P 1'
#
loop_
_entity.id
_entity.type
_entity.pdbx_description
1 polymer ?
#
loop_
_entity_poly.entity_id
_entity_poly.type
_entity_poly.pdbx_seq_one_letter_code
_entity_poly.pdbx_strand_id
1 'polypeptide(L)'
;MRSIRPICFYMFTSLWKRKPLLLAIVMVTSFTIIALQYNSVTESRDKRKDYHSSDHSLRNGRNVDLKDGASLPRRNLSALGLDRSNSNHKLNDDSQYNDKNSGRLSYDSADKKQYISPAPYEPLFGKKFANFFNSNEKRKNNQESPKEKNPYYVPPFRLVHFDLKGAPPKISYLKSILPIIKEAGANGILIEYEDMFPYENYLSDIPAANAYTKSEIALLLSSAEEHGLEVIPLVPAFGHMEFVLKLSKFRHLREYDPYPMALCPSQNESFVLIQHMIDQIMSAHPNAKWLHIGCDEVFQIGYCERCRNTERDTLFLDHVIKVAKYVKEKHRVIPIVWDDMLRNILPERLKESKIGSLVEPMIWTYVKDIYRFIPYPTFSYFADIFENVWAASAFKGAFGETLTVPNVKMHLENNQGWLEVMAEQQGHFKSIRGIAVTGWQRYDHLGTLCELLPSGLPSLIVDLITLRDGHYDSSKVFKEFDKIMHCSSSSSIGQYGYREDSNIGGNSNGAVDFESDPYLYNKASSCMFPGSSIFRMTQSVAEAVKRVNDYIYDVTIHKAWLTDYNIRHNVSNPYRVDEGLEQHSNVHYLLTSALRAASSSLREAFDEYTVNEWIEQNIYPYLLKMEKLLKDGESLKKNKVWPRRPYPPLADMKRFGLEIQKWF
;
A
#
# COMPACT_ATOMS: atom_id res chain seq x y z
N MET A 1 2.63 -24.99 5.13
CA MET A 1 3.78 -25.60 4.42
C MET A 1 4.05 -27.05 4.85
N ARG A 2 3.31 -28.03 4.32
CA ARG A 2 3.71 -29.45 4.32
C ARG A 2 3.08 -30.15 3.11
N SER A 3 3.73 -30.06 1.95
CA SER A 3 3.39 -30.93 0.79
C SER A 3 4.43 -30.94 -0.35
N ILE A 4 5.37 -29.98 -0.43
CA ILE A 4 6.29 -29.92 -1.60
C ILE A 4 7.60 -30.75 -1.43
N ARG A 5 7.93 -31.22 -0.22
CA ARG A 5 9.18 -31.97 0.03
C ARG A 5 9.32 -33.39 -0.60
N PRO A 6 8.27 -34.16 -0.95
CA PRO A 6 8.49 -35.53 -1.45
C PRO A 6 8.90 -35.62 -2.92
N ILE A 7 8.55 -34.62 -3.75
CA ILE A 7 8.64 -34.73 -5.22
C ILE A 7 10.08 -34.53 -5.72
N CYS A 8 10.83 -33.58 -5.17
CA CYS A 8 12.23 -33.35 -5.54
C CYS A 8 13.15 -34.51 -5.14
N PHE A 9 12.89 -35.14 -3.99
CA PHE A 9 13.70 -36.27 -3.51
C PHE A 9 13.47 -37.54 -4.35
N TYR A 10 12.24 -37.77 -4.81
CA TYR A 10 11.92 -38.88 -5.72
C TYR A 10 12.48 -38.69 -7.13
N MET A 11 12.48 -37.46 -7.67
CA MET A 11 13.11 -37.21 -8.97
C MET A 11 14.62 -37.40 -8.94
N PHE A 12 15.30 -36.91 -7.89
CA PHE A 12 16.76 -37.06 -7.76
C PHE A 12 17.18 -38.53 -7.60
N THR A 13 16.47 -39.29 -6.78
CA THR A 13 16.76 -40.73 -6.58
C THR A 13 16.43 -41.57 -7.82
N SER A 14 15.41 -41.19 -8.59
CA SER A 14 15.05 -41.84 -9.87
C SER A 14 16.08 -41.55 -10.98
N LEU A 15 16.55 -40.30 -11.11
CA LEU A 15 17.57 -39.90 -12.07
C LEU A 15 18.94 -40.53 -11.75
N TRP A 16 19.30 -40.62 -10.47
CA TRP A 16 20.54 -41.28 -10.02
C TRP A 16 20.58 -42.76 -10.42
N LYS A 17 19.45 -43.47 -10.32
CA LYS A 17 19.36 -44.90 -10.66
C LYS A 17 19.29 -45.19 -12.17
N ARG A 18 18.68 -44.31 -12.96
CA ARG A 18 18.40 -44.59 -14.38
C ARG A 18 19.40 -43.98 -15.36
N LYS A 19 19.96 -42.81 -15.06
CA LYS A 19 20.89 -42.09 -15.95
C LYS A 19 21.98 -41.34 -15.17
N PRO A 20 22.86 -42.06 -14.43
CA PRO A 20 23.87 -41.44 -13.57
C PRO A 20 24.86 -40.55 -14.35
N LEU A 21 25.15 -40.91 -15.61
CA LEU A 21 26.03 -40.12 -16.47
C LEU A 21 25.45 -38.75 -16.82
N LEU A 22 24.13 -38.68 -17.06
CA LEU A 22 23.44 -37.42 -17.42
C LEU A 22 23.37 -36.49 -16.21
N LEU A 23 23.12 -37.04 -15.02
CA LEU A 23 23.11 -36.28 -13.78
C LEU A 23 24.51 -35.77 -13.41
N ALA A 24 25.56 -36.58 -13.63
CA ALA A 24 26.94 -36.15 -13.47
C ALA A 24 27.31 -35.00 -14.42
N ILE A 25 26.89 -35.08 -15.69
CA ILE A 25 27.09 -33.99 -16.67
C ILE A 25 26.42 -32.70 -16.19
N VAL A 26 25.15 -32.75 -15.77
CA VAL A 26 24.43 -31.56 -15.30
C VAL A 26 25.05 -30.95 -14.04
N MET A 27 25.52 -31.79 -13.11
CA MET A 27 26.20 -31.28 -11.91
C MET A 27 27.55 -30.66 -12.27
N VAL A 28 28.36 -31.32 -13.11
CA VAL A 28 29.65 -30.78 -13.54
C VAL A 28 29.46 -29.47 -14.30
N THR A 29 28.55 -29.39 -15.27
CA THR A 29 28.30 -28.14 -16.01
C THR A 29 27.83 -27.01 -15.10
N SER A 30 26.97 -27.31 -14.12
CA SER A 30 26.51 -26.31 -13.15
C SER A 30 27.66 -25.81 -12.27
N PHE A 31 28.53 -26.70 -11.80
CA PHE A 31 29.72 -26.33 -11.03
C PHE A 31 30.73 -25.53 -11.86
N THR A 32 30.93 -25.88 -13.14
CA THR A 32 31.82 -25.12 -14.04
C THR A 32 31.28 -23.72 -14.32
N ILE A 33 29.97 -23.56 -14.51
CA ILE A 33 29.33 -22.25 -14.71
C ILE A 33 29.50 -21.38 -13.45
N ILE A 34 29.30 -21.95 -12.26
CA ILE A 34 29.50 -21.25 -10.98
C ILE A 34 30.97 -20.86 -10.80
N ALA A 35 31.91 -21.75 -11.13
CA ALA A 35 33.35 -21.47 -11.04
C ALA A 35 33.80 -20.38 -12.03
N LEU A 36 33.26 -20.36 -13.25
CA LEU A 36 33.53 -19.32 -14.25
C LEU A 36 32.93 -17.96 -13.83
N GLN A 37 31.73 -17.95 -13.26
CA GLN A 37 31.14 -16.74 -12.69
C GLN A 37 31.92 -16.23 -11.48
N TYR A 38 32.49 -17.12 -10.67
CA TYR A 38 33.33 -16.72 -9.53
C TYR A 38 34.67 -16.13 -9.99
N ASN A 39 35.31 -16.71 -11.01
CA ASN A 39 36.59 -16.23 -11.54
C ASN A 39 36.48 -14.90 -12.30
N SER A 40 35.37 -14.60 -12.97
CA SER A 40 35.19 -13.29 -13.64
C SER A 40 34.99 -12.14 -12.65
N VAL A 41 34.47 -12.45 -11.46
CA VAL A 41 34.27 -11.49 -10.36
C VAL A 41 35.57 -11.24 -9.57
N THR A 42 36.50 -12.19 -9.55
CA THR A 42 37.82 -12.00 -8.93
C THR A 42 38.79 -11.23 -9.83
N GLU A 43 38.84 -11.50 -11.14
CA GLU A 43 39.68 -10.74 -12.09
C GLU A 43 39.28 -9.25 -12.19
N SER A 44 37.99 -8.93 -12.05
CA SER A 44 37.50 -7.55 -12.05
C SER A 44 37.79 -6.79 -10.75
N ARG A 45 38.11 -7.51 -9.66
CA ARG A 45 38.49 -6.94 -8.36
C ARG A 45 39.98 -6.61 -8.28
N ASP A 46 40.84 -7.42 -8.89
CA ASP A 46 42.30 -7.16 -8.89
C ASP A 46 42.68 -6.03 -9.86
N LYS A 47 42.04 -5.92 -11.02
CA LYS A 47 42.25 -4.78 -11.94
C LYS A 47 41.82 -3.42 -11.37
N ARG A 48 40.98 -3.38 -10.33
CA ARG A 48 40.58 -2.14 -9.63
C ARG A 48 41.55 -1.71 -8.53
N LYS A 49 42.46 -2.59 -8.07
CA LYS A 49 43.46 -2.25 -7.04
C LYS A 49 44.73 -1.64 -7.62
N ASP A 50 45.12 -2.02 -8.84
CA ASP A 50 46.34 -1.51 -9.47
C ASP A 50 46.22 -0.08 -10.04
N TYR A 51 45.00 0.48 -10.14
CA TYR A 51 44.79 1.83 -10.66
C TYR A 51 44.88 2.95 -9.60
N HIS A 52 45.07 2.60 -8.31
CA HIS A 52 45.12 3.57 -7.21
C HIS A 52 46.53 3.85 -6.64
N SER A 53 47.60 3.35 -7.27
CA SER A 53 48.97 3.50 -6.75
C SER A 53 49.89 4.44 -7.55
N SER A 54 49.40 5.18 -8.54
CA SER A 54 50.28 6.05 -9.35
C SER A 54 49.59 7.33 -9.78
N ASP A 55 49.42 8.29 -8.86
CA ASP A 55 49.54 9.70 -9.24
C ASP A 55 49.74 10.60 -8.00
N HIS A 56 50.99 10.75 -7.60
CA HIS A 56 51.42 11.72 -6.59
C HIS A 56 52.54 12.60 -7.15
N SER A 57 52.25 13.38 -8.20
CA SER A 57 53.00 14.60 -8.50
C SER A 57 52.27 15.47 -9.51
N LEU A 58 51.74 16.60 -9.03
CA LEU A 58 51.59 17.92 -9.70
C LEU A 58 50.32 18.63 -9.20
N ARG A 59 50.48 19.36 -8.08
CA ARG A 59 49.56 20.41 -7.65
C ARG A 59 49.87 21.68 -8.43
N ASN A 60 48.88 22.26 -9.12
CA ASN A 60 48.66 23.71 -9.09
C ASN A 60 47.29 24.10 -9.68
N GLY A 61 46.50 24.83 -8.89
CA GLY A 61 45.59 25.86 -9.40
C GLY A 61 44.08 25.62 -9.34
N ARG A 62 43.46 26.31 -8.36
CA ARG A 62 42.11 26.93 -8.34
C ARG A 62 40.94 26.13 -7.76
N ASN A 63 40.45 26.69 -6.65
CA ASN A 63 39.19 26.44 -5.94
C ASN A 63 37.98 26.59 -6.85
N VAL A 64 37.05 25.62 -6.78
CA VAL A 64 35.60 25.84 -6.65
C VAL A 64 35.03 24.68 -5.83
N ASP A 65 34.47 24.98 -4.67
CA ASP A 65 33.79 24.04 -3.78
C ASP A 65 32.44 23.61 -4.35
N LEU A 66 32.27 22.31 -4.58
CA LEU A 66 30.98 21.61 -4.61
C LEU A 66 31.19 20.27 -3.90
N LYS A 67 30.99 20.26 -2.57
CA LYS A 67 30.73 19.06 -1.79
C LYS A 67 29.30 19.15 -1.30
N ASP A 68 28.46 18.22 -1.77
CA ASP A 68 27.69 17.33 -0.90
C ASP A 68 26.92 16.33 -1.77
N GLY A 69 27.50 15.14 -1.91
CA GLY A 69 26.82 13.97 -2.44
C GLY A 69 25.91 13.41 -1.35
N ALA A 70 24.67 13.89 -1.29
CA ALA A 70 23.64 13.30 -0.46
C ALA A 70 23.09 12.04 -1.14
N SER A 71 23.33 10.88 -0.55
CA SER A 71 22.61 9.65 -0.87
C SER A 71 21.16 9.78 -0.39
N LEU A 72 20.22 9.81 -1.34
CA LEU A 72 18.79 9.77 -1.06
C LEU A 72 18.42 8.46 -0.33
N PRO A 73 17.67 8.52 0.80
CA PRO A 73 17.05 7.34 1.38
C PRO A 73 15.98 6.77 0.44
N ARG A 74 15.93 5.45 0.29
CA ARG A 74 14.95 4.75 -0.55
C ARG A 74 13.56 4.83 0.07
N ARG A 75 12.61 5.39 -0.68
CA ARG A 75 11.17 5.29 -0.44
C ARG A 75 10.70 3.83 -0.41
N ASN A 76 9.59 3.61 0.30
CA ASN A 76 8.81 2.37 0.42
C ASN A 76 9.07 1.33 -0.68
N LEU A 77 9.78 0.25 -0.32
CA LEU A 77 9.84 -1.01 -1.07
C LEU A 77 8.76 -2.01 -0.60
N SER A 78 7.77 -1.56 0.17
CA SER A 78 6.67 -2.40 0.66
C SER A 78 5.78 -2.98 -0.46
N ALA A 79 5.87 -2.45 -1.69
CA ALA A 79 5.14 -2.97 -2.86
C ALA A 79 6.00 -3.81 -3.85
N LEU A 80 7.31 -3.96 -3.63
CA LEU A 80 8.18 -4.72 -4.55
C LEU A 80 8.62 -6.04 -3.92
N GLY A 81 7.86 -7.09 -4.21
CA GLY A 81 8.25 -8.48 -3.98
C GLY A 81 9.46 -8.85 -4.83
N LEU A 82 10.66 -8.52 -4.35
CA LEU A 82 11.93 -8.99 -4.92
C LEU A 82 12.64 -9.89 -3.90
N ASP A 83 12.65 -11.19 -4.20
CA ASP A 83 13.54 -12.17 -3.58
C ASP A 83 14.99 -11.82 -3.90
N ARG A 84 15.76 -11.35 -2.90
CA ARG A 84 17.22 -11.39 -2.95
C ARG A 84 17.81 -11.69 -1.57
N SER A 85 18.23 -12.94 -1.40
CA SER A 85 19.19 -13.38 -0.39
C SER A 85 20.57 -12.78 -0.68
N ASN A 86 21.10 -11.98 0.25
CA ASN A 86 22.51 -12.02 0.67
C ASN A 86 22.77 -10.95 1.74
N SER A 87 22.99 -11.40 2.98
CA SER A 87 23.66 -10.63 4.01
C SER A 87 25.12 -11.09 4.10
N ASN A 88 26.04 -10.17 3.82
CA ASN A 88 27.43 -10.25 4.26
C ASN A 88 27.56 -9.32 5.46
N HIS A 89 27.82 -9.87 6.64
CA HIS A 89 28.40 -9.13 7.76
C HIS A 89 29.79 -9.70 8.02
N LYS A 90 30.79 -8.81 8.00
CA LYS A 90 32.15 -9.02 8.52
C LYS A 90 32.39 -7.95 9.58
N LEU A 91 32.87 -8.36 10.75
CA LEU A 91 33.76 -7.68 11.73
C LEU A 91 34.38 -8.84 12.54
N ASN A 92 35.67 -9.16 12.37
CA ASN A 92 36.86 -8.77 13.20
C ASN A 92 36.69 -9.18 14.68
N ASP A 93 37.57 -9.91 15.36
CA ASP A 93 39.04 -9.77 15.46
C ASP A 93 39.74 -11.04 16.01
N ASP A 94 41.07 -11.02 15.91
CA ASP A 94 42.10 -12.07 16.07
C ASP A 94 42.46 -12.58 17.49
N SER A 95 43.16 -13.74 17.48
CA SER A 95 44.20 -14.23 18.42
C SER A 95 43.74 -14.87 19.76
N GLN A 96 44.38 -15.87 20.40
CA GLN A 96 45.54 -16.75 20.20
C GLN A 96 45.53 -17.82 21.35
N TYR A 97 46.07 -19.02 21.08
CA TYR A 97 46.75 -19.95 22.02
C TYR A 97 46.03 -20.81 23.10
N ASN A 98 46.26 -22.14 22.99
CA ASN A 98 46.59 -23.22 23.96
C ASN A 98 46.29 -23.00 25.46
N ASP A 99 45.88 -23.99 26.28
CA ASP A 99 46.46 -25.32 26.50
C ASP A 99 45.56 -26.21 27.41
N LYS A 100 45.96 -27.48 27.52
CA LYS A 100 45.38 -28.69 28.12
C LYS A 100 45.04 -28.69 29.63
N ASN A 101 44.09 -29.56 30.00
CA ASN A 101 44.06 -30.60 31.08
C ASN A 101 42.63 -30.72 31.64
N SER A 102 41.89 -31.82 31.48
CA SER A 102 41.99 -33.21 32.01
C SER A 102 41.04 -33.47 33.21
N GLY A 103 40.18 -34.49 33.11
CA GLY A 103 39.42 -35.10 34.22
C GLY A 103 38.06 -35.70 33.79
N ARG A 104 38.02 -36.84 33.08
CA ARG A 104 37.73 -38.23 33.55
C ARG A 104 36.34 -38.53 34.20
N LEU A 105 35.62 -39.45 33.51
CA LEU A 105 34.77 -40.59 33.98
C LEU A 105 33.33 -40.32 34.47
N SER A 106 32.27 -41.11 34.21
CA SER A 106 32.09 -42.46 33.62
C SER A 106 30.60 -42.79 33.29
N TYR A 107 30.40 -43.67 32.28
CA TYR A 107 29.48 -44.84 32.15
C TYR A 107 27.92 -44.78 32.14
N ASP A 108 27.38 -45.26 31.00
CA ASP A 108 26.31 -46.27 30.73
C ASP A 108 24.86 -46.10 31.22
N SER A 109 23.88 -45.97 30.30
CA SER A 109 23.09 -47.00 29.54
C SER A 109 21.90 -47.54 30.34
N ALA A 110 20.66 -47.12 30.04
CA ALA A 110 19.70 -47.74 29.08
C ALA A 110 18.83 -48.85 29.71
N ASP A 111 17.49 -48.67 29.70
CA ASP A 111 16.60 -49.67 29.10
C ASP A 111 15.12 -49.23 28.92
N LYS A 112 14.49 -49.81 27.88
CA LYS A 112 13.14 -49.59 27.34
C LYS A 112 12.10 -50.60 27.86
N LYS A 113 10.80 -50.28 27.75
CA LYS A 113 9.65 -51.14 27.32
C LYS A 113 8.33 -50.34 27.44
N GLN A 114 7.57 -50.00 26.40
CA GLN A 114 6.69 -50.75 25.46
C GLN A 114 5.26 -51.03 26.00
N TYR A 115 4.27 -50.45 25.30
CA TYR A 115 2.82 -50.40 25.57
C TYR A 115 2.05 -51.56 24.93
N ILE A 116 0.98 -52.05 25.58
CA ILE A 116 -0.12 -52.86 25.02
C ILE A 116 -1.45 -52.47 25.71
N SER A 117 -2.55 -52.33 24.95
CA SER A 117 -3.94 -52.16 25.43
C SER A 117 -4.72 -53.49 25.45
N PRO A 118 -5.79 -53.59 26.26
CA PRO A 118 -7.08 -54.07 25.73
C PRO A 118 -8.34 -53.44 26.38
N ALA A 119 -9.52 -53.65 25.76
CA ALA A 119 -10.88 -53.38 26.25
C ALA A 119 -11.67 -54.72 26.33
N PRO A 120 -12.99 -54.83 26.64
CA PRO A 120 -13.90 -54.16 27.59
C PRO A 120 -14.74 -55.17 28.49
N TYR A 121 -15.38 -54.75 29.60
CA TYR A 121 -16.57 -55.43 30.20
C TYR A 121 -17.30 -54.57 31.29
N GLU A 122 -18.64 -54.61 31.29
CA GLU A 122 -19.65 -54.04 32.25
C GLU A 122 -20.24 -55.18 33.15
N PRO A 123 -21.25 -55.04 34.04
CA PRO A 123 -21.68 -53.98 34.99
C PRO A 123 -22.02 -54.57 36.41
N LEU A 124 -22.58 -53.73 37.32
CA LEU A 124 -23.47 -53.98 38.49
C LEU A 124 -22.98 -53.45 39.85
N PHE A 125 -23.53 -52.31 40.30
CA PHE A 125 -24.56 -52.22 41.34
C PHE A 125 -24.85 -50.75 41.67
N GLY A 126 -26.10 -50.34 41.47
CA GLY A 126 -26.60 -49.02 41.83
C GLY A 126 -27.14 -48.94 43.26
N LYS A 127 -27.31 -47.70 43.73
CA LYS A 127 -28.46 -47.13 44.48
C LYS A 127 -27.96 -46.03 45.42
N LYS A 128 -28.10 -44.77 44.97
CA LYS A 128 -28.75 -43.67 45.70
C LYS A 128 -28.69 -42.41 44.84
N PHE A 129 -29.69 -41.55 45.03
CA PHE A 129 -29.98 -40.31 44.29
C PHE A 129 -30.76 -40.45 42.98
N ALA A 130 -31.83 -41.25 43.05
CA ALA A 130 -33.08 -40.88 42.40
C ALA A 130 -33.84 -39.95 43.35
N ASN A 131 -33.80 -38.65 43.07
CA ASN A 131 -34.73 -37.60 43.51
C ASN A 131 -34.16 -36.28 43.00
N PHE A 132 -34.41 -35.94 41.72
CA PHE A 132 -34.50 -34.53 41.28
C PHE A 132 -34.94 -34.35 39.82
N PHE A 133 -35.14 -35.42 39.04
CA PHE A 133 -35.66 -35.33 37.67
C PHE A 133 -37.02 -36.02 37.53
N ASN A 134 -38.10 -35.29 37.85
CA ASN A 134 -39.41 -35.36 37.18
C ASN A 134 -40.47 -34.50 37.89
N SER A 135 -40.22 -33.18 37.98
CA SER A 135 -41.31 -32.20 37.90
C SER A 135 -41.20 -31.52 36.54
N ASN A 136 -41.62 -32.28 35.54
CA ASN A 136 -41.87 -31.80 34.20
C ASN A 136 -43.16 -30.95 34.19
N GLU A 137 -43.20 -30.02 33.23
CA GLU A 137 -44.44 -29.51 32.63
C GLU A 137 -45.29 -28.53 33.43
N LYS A 138 -44.89 -27.25 33.43
CA LYS A 138 -45.74 -26.07 33.08
C LYS A 138 -45.03 -24.74 33.36
N ARG A 139 -43.91 -24.47 32.69
CA ARG A 139 -43.40 -23.10 32.44
C ARG A 139 -42.71 -23.09 31.08
N LYS A 140 -43.54 -23.17 30.02
CA LYS A 140 -43.12 -22.92 28.63
C LYS A 140 -43.14 -21.42 28.37
N ASN A 141 -42.16 -20.98 27.58
CA ASN A 141 -42.01 -19.69 26.90
C ASN A 141 -41.21 -18.62 27.66
N ASN A 142 -39.89 -18.80 27.69
CA ASN A 142 -38.91 -17.82 27.20
C ASN A 142 -37.50 -18.36 27.49
N GLN A 143 -36.97 -19.15 26.56
CA GLN A 143 -35.54 -19.50 26.52
C GLN A 143 -35.02 -19.03 25.17
N GLU A 144 -34.31 -17.90 25.18
CA GLU A 144 -33.38 -17.56 24.11
C GLU A 144 -32.40 -18.72 23.96
N SER A 145 -32.21 -19.16 22.71
CA SER A 145 -31.23 -20.15 22.34
C SER A 145 -29.82 -19.69 22.73
N PRO A 146 -28.92 -20.59 23.18
CA PRO A 146 -27.52 -20.24 23.35
C PRO A 146 -26.98 -19.84 21.97
N LYS A 147 -26.58 -18.58 21.79
CA LYS A 147 -25.88 -18.13 20.58
C LYS A 147 -24.68 -19.04 20.36
N GLU A 148 -24.67 -19.78 19.24
CA GLU A 148 -23.47 -20.48 18.76
C GLU A 148 -22.31 -19.49 18.80
N LYS A 149 -21.23 -19.82 19.53
CA LYS A 149 -20.02 -19.01 19.50
C LYS A 149 -19.49 -19.05 18.07
N ASN A 150 -19.49 -17.91 17.39
CA ASN A 150 -18.85 -17.76 16.08
C ASN A 150 -17.39 -18.27 16.21
N PRO A 151 -16.96 -19.28 15.43
CA PRO A 151 -15.60 -19.81 15.54
C PRO A 151 -14.53 -18.81 15.08
N TYR A 152 -14.93 -17.75 14.37
CA TYR A 152 -14.03 -16.76 13.81
C TYR A 152 -13.91 -15.50 14.70
N TYR A 153 -12.72 -14.92 14.72
CA TYR A 153 -12.50 -13.60 15.31
C TYR A 153 -13.13 -12.53 14.42
N VAL A 154 -13.95 -11.66 15.01
CA VAL A 154 -14.54 -10.50 14.33
C VAL A 154 -14.05 -9.24 15.03
N PRO A 155 -13.31 -8.35 14.34
CA PRO A 155 -12.86 -7.09 14.91
C PRO A 155 -14.03 -6.28 15.50
N PRO A 156 -13.97 -5.79 16.76
CA PRO A 156 -15.08 -5.05 17.35
C PRO A 156 -15.43 -3.77 16.58
N PHE A 157 -14.42 -2.96 16.25
CA PHE A 157 -14.55 -1.87 15.29
C PHE A 157 -14.02 -2.27 13.90
N ARG A 158 -14.75 -1.86 12.86
CA ARG A 158 -14.40 -1.98 11.44
C ARG A 158 -14.63 -0.59 10.84
N LEU A 159 -13.59 0.23 10.90
CA LEU A 159 -13.63 1.63 10.48
C LEU A 159 -13.33 1.72 8.99
N VAL A 160 -14.07 2.55 8.27
CA VAL A 160 -13.70 2.95 6.90
C VAL A 160 -12.96 4.27 6.98
N HIS A 161 -11.75 4.33 6.43
CA HIS A 161 -11.00 5.57 6.34
C HIS A 161 -11.44 6.38 5.13
N PHE A 162 -11.80 7.64 5.38
CA PHE A 162 -11.99 8.65 4.36
C PHE A 162 -10.81 9.62 4.42
N ASP A 163 -9.86 9.38 3.52
CA ASP A 163 -8.84 10.36 3.17
C ASP A 163 -9.45 11.36 2.18
N LEU A 164 -9.68 12.59 2.64
CA LEU A 164 -10.39 13.61 1.88
C LEU A 164 -9.45 14.55 1.12
N LYS A 165 -8.12 14.36 1.21
CA LYS A 165 -7.15 15.28 0.59
C LYS A 165 -7.16 15.23 -0.93
N GLY A 166 -7.15 16.41 -1.56
CA GLY A 166 -7.05 16.61 -3.00
C GLY A 166 -8.30 16.23 -3.82
N ALA A 167 -8.92 15.06 -3.58
CA ALA A 167 -10.15 14.64 -4.26
C ALA A 167 -11.30 14.41 -3.26
N PRO A 168 -11.78 15.46 -2.58
CA PRO A 168 -12.89 15.38 -1.64
C PRO A 168 -14.21 15.03 -2.34
N PRO A 169 -14.89 13.92 -1.99
CA PRO A 169 -16.21 13.64 -2.54
C PRO A 169 -17.25 14.64 -2.02
N LYS A 170 -18.25 14.98 -2.86
CA LYS A 170 -19.40 15.79 -2.44
C LYS A 170 -20.09 15.16 -1.23
N ILE A 171 -20.62 15.99 -0.31
CA ILE A 171 -21.39 15.50 0.84
C ILE A 171 -22.58 14.62 0.40
N SER A 172 -23.23 14.96 -0.71
CA SER A 172 -24.31 14.13 -1.28
C SER A 172 -23.83 12.71 -1.63
N TYR A 173 -22.61 12.58 -2.15
CA TYR A 173 -22.01 11.29 -2.46
C TYR A 173 -21.67 10.52 -1.17
N LEU A 174 -20.98 11.17 -0.22
CA LEU A 174 -20.64 10.55 1.06
C LEU A 174 -21.88 10.03 1.79
N LYS A 175 -22.94 10.84 1.89
CA LYS A 175 -24.22 10.42 2.48
C LYS A 175 -24.84 9.21 1.79
N SER A 176 -24.67 9.06 0.48
CA SER A 176 -25.21 7.92 -0.27
C SER A 176 -24.47 6.61 0.02
N ILE A 177 -23.20 6.66 0.42
CA ILE A 177 -22.38 5.46 0.67
C ILE A 177 -22.37 5.02 2.13
N LEU A 178 -22.64 5.91 3.11
CA LEU A 178 -22.73 5.56 4.53
C LEU A 178 -23.66 4.37 4.82
N PRO A 179 -24.90 4.31 4.31
CA PRO A 179 -25.76 3.13 4.50
C PRO A 179 -25.19 1.86 3.86
N ILE A 180 -24.52 1.97 2.72
CA ILE A 180 -23.95 0.85 1.98
C ILE A 180 -22.79 0.22 2.76
N ILE A 181 -21.84 1.04 3.24
CA ILE A 181 -20.72 0.52 4.05
C ILE A 181 -21.22 -0.04 5.38
N LYS A 182 -22.29 0.53 5.96
CA LYS A 182 -22.93 0.02 7.18
C LYS A 182 -23.52 -1.37 6.95
N GLU A 183 -24.23 -1.57 5.84
CA GLU A 183 -24.77 -2.88 5.46
C GLU A 183 -23.66 -3.91 5.21
N ALA A 184 -22.56 -3.49 4.58
CA ALA A 184 -21.37 -4.34 4.39
C ALA A 184 -20.64 -4.69 5.69
N GLY A 185 -20.91 -3.97 6.79
CA GLY A 185 -20.44 -4.30 8.13
C GLY A 185 -19.61 -3.23 8.81
N ALA A 186 -19.38 -2.07 8.21
CA ALA A 186 -18.73 -0.94 8.87
C ALA A 186 -19.53 -0.48 10.10
N ASN A 187 -18.83 -0.10 11.17
CA ASN A 187 -19.46 0.48 12.36
C ASN A 187 -18.77 1.76 12.85
N GLY A 188 -17.85 2.29 12.05
CA GLY A 188 -17.31 3.62 12.22
C GLY A 188 -16.56 4.09 11.00
N ILE A 189 -16.10 5.33 11.05
CA ILE A 189 -15.32 5.99 10.02
C ILE A 189 -14.14 6.73 10.67
N LEU A 190 -12.98 6.65 10.04
CA LEU A 190 -11.79 7.44 10.35
C LEU A 190 -11.72 8.55 9.29
N ILE A 191 -11.78 9.82 9.69
CA ILE A 191 -11.84 10.94 8.72
C ILE A 191 -10.58 11.77 8.81
N GLU A 192 -9.88 11.89 7.69
CA GLU A 192 -8.69 12.72 7.54
C GLU A 192 -8.99 13.84 6.53
N TYR A 193 -8.90 15.09 6.99
CA TYR A 193 -9.28 16.25 6.19
C TYR A 193 -8.10 16.96 5.52
N GLU A 194 -6.95 17.06 6.18
CA GLU A 194 -5.86 17.98 5.79
C GLU A 194 -6.37 19.40 5.48
N ASP A 195 -6.12 19.93 4.27
CA ASP A 195 -6.55 21.24 3.80
C ASP A 195 -8.02 21.29 3.34
N MET A 196 -8.75 20.18 3.41
CA MET A 196 -10.19 20.15 3.17
C MET A 196 -11.03 20.53 4.38
N PHE A 197 -10.40 20.75 5.54
CA PHE A 197 -11.07 21.30 6.71
C PHE A 197 -11.11 22.84 6.64
N PRO A 198 -12.25 23.50 6.96
CA PRO A 198 -12.40 24.95 6.91
C PRO A 198 -11.75 25.62 8.13
N TYR A 199 -10.43 25.55 8.21
CA TYR A 199 -9.67 26.25 9.24
C TYR A 199 -9.84 27.77 9.14
N GLU A 200 -9.92 28.44 10.29
CA GLU A 200 -10.11 29.89 10.38
C GLU A 200 -8.99 30.56 11.19
N ASN A 201 -9.02 31.90 11.21
CA ASN A 201 -8.15 32.76 12.03
C ASN A 201 -6.66 32.55 11.71
N TYR A 202 -5.85 32.18 12.72
CA TYR A 202 -4.42 31.91 12.55
C TYR A 202 -4.13 30.90 11.44
N LEU A 203 -5.09 30.02 11.13
CA LEU A 203 -4.98 28.93 10.16
C LEU A 203 -5.67 29.22 8.82
N SER A 204 -6.16 30.44 8.57
CA SER A 204 -6.97 30.78 7.38
C SER A 204 -6.29 30.60 6.03
N ASP A 205 -4.96 30.46 6.00
CA ASP A 205 -4.18 30.21 4.78
C ASP A 205 -4.11 28.72 4.39
N ILE A 206 -4.49 27.82 5.31
CA ILE A 206 -4.40 26.37 5.12
C ILE A 206 -5.47 25.82 4.18
N PRO A 207 -6.77 26.17 4.35
CA PRO A 207 -7.83 25.51 3.59
C PRO A 207 -7.66 25.67 2.09
N ALA A 208 -7.93 24.59 1.36
CA ALA A 208 -8.12 24.66 -0.08
C ALA A 208 -9.31 25.57 -0.41
N ALA A 209 -9.28 26.23 -1.57
CA ALA A 209 -10.36 27.14 -1.97
C ALA A 209 -11.72 26.43 -2.14
N ASN A 210 -11.70 25.11 -2.33
CA ASN A 210 -12.87 24.23 -2.39
C ASN A 210 -13.07 23.41 -1.10
N ALA A 211 -12.45 23.80 0.03
CA ALA A 211 -12.62 23.13 1.32
C ALA A 211 -14.09 22.97 1.73
N TYR A 212 -14.42 21.93 2.49
CA TYR A 212 -15.77 21.77 3.01
C TYR A 212 -16.13 22.93 3.93
N THR A 213 -17.39 23.35 3.90
CA THR A 213 -17.92 24.27 4.92
C THR A 213 -18.16 23.55 6.25
N LYS A 214 -18.21 24.30 7.36
CA LYS A 214 -18.57 23.75 8.67
C LYS A 214 -19.96 23.08 8.67
N SER A 215 -20.90 23.62 7.91
CA SER A 215 -22.23 23.02 7.72
C SER A 215 -22.18 21.69 6.98
N GLU A 216 -21.32 21.57 5.97
CA GLU A 216 -21.13 20.32 5.23
C GLU A 216 -20.52 19.22 6.10
N ILE A 217 -19.53 19.57 6.92
CA ILE A 217 -18.98 18.65 7.92
C ILE A 217 -20.07 18.23 8.92
N ALA A 218 -20.84 19.18 9.47
CA ALA A 218 -21.94 18.86 10.39
C ALA A 218 -22.98 17.92 9.76
N LEU A 219 -23.31 18.09 8.47
CA LEU A 219 -24.21 17.21 7.73
C LEU A 219 -23.63 15.79 7.56
N LEU A 220 -22.33 15.67 7.30
CA LEU A 220 -21.65 14.37 7.25
C LEU A 220 -21.69 13.66 8.60
N LEU A 221 -21.34 14.37 9.68
CA LEU A 221 -21.32 13.81 11.03
C LEU A 221 -22.71 13.39 11.51
N SER A 222 -23.72 14.22 11.28
CA SER A 222 -25.11 13.88 11.59
C SER A 222 -25.58 12.63 10.81
N SER A 223 -25.18 12.50 9.55
CA SER A 223 -25.51 11.33 8.75
C SER A 223 -24.77 10.06 9.23
N ALA A 224 -23.51 10.18 9.67
CA ALA A 224 -22.78 9.07 10.28
C ALA A 224 -23.45 8.61 11.60
N GLU A 225 -23.88 9.55 12.43
CA GLU A 225 -24.62 9.27 13.68
C GLU A 225 -25.96 8.57 13.40
N GLU A 226 -26.74 9.04 12.42
CA GLU A 226 -28.00 8.42 12.00
C GLU A 226 -27.84 6.94 11.61
N HIS A 227 -26.70 6.59 11.02
CA HIS A 227 -26.37 5.21 10.63
C HIS A 227 -25.61 4.43 11.72
N GLY A 228 -25.44 5.02 12.91
CA GLY A 228 -24.73 4.42 14.03
C GLY A 228 -23.28 4.08 13.67
N LEU A 229 -22.58 5.00 13.00
CA LEU A 229 -21.15 4.92 12.70
C LEU A 229 -20.38 5.80 13.69
N GLU A 230 -19.48 5.20 14.46
CA GLU A 230 -18.53 5.95 15.31
C GLU A 230 -17.60 6.79 14.43
N VAL A 231 -17.35 8.05 14.78
CA VAL A 231 -16.48 8.93 13.99
C VAL A 231 -15.21 9.25 14.75
N ILE A 232 -14.06 8.92 14.14
CA ILE A 232 -12.73 9.27 14.65
C ILE A 232 -12.11 10.29 13.69
N PRO A 233 -11.90 11.56 14.09
CA PRO A 233 -11.10 12.49 13.30
C PRO A 233 -9.61 12.12 13.35
N LEU A 234 -8.91 12.35 12.25
CA LEU A 234 -7.46 12.26 12.11
C LEU A 234 -6.89 13.64 11.77
N VAL A 235 -5.90 14.06 12.57
CA VAL A 235 -5.15 15.30 12.36
C VAL A 235 -3.66 14.95 12.33
N PRO A 236 -2.98 15.07 11.16
CA PRO A 236 -1.53 14.95 11.13
C PRO A 236 -0.90 15.97 12.08
N ALA A 237 -0.10 15.51 13.03
CA ALA A 237 0.49 16.36 14.06
C ALA A 237 2.02 16.33 14.10
N PHE A 238 2.68 15.70 13.13
CA PHE A 238 4.15 15.67 13.05
C PHE A 238 4.68 15.48 11.62
N GLY A 239 4.55 14.28 11.07
CA GLY A 239 4.73 13.98 9.65
C GLY A 239 3.46 14.28 8.85
N HIS A 240 3.52 14.13 7.53
CA HIS A 240 2.44 14.45 6.59
C HIS A 240 1.87 15.87 6.77
N MET A 241 2.75 16.83 7.07
CA MET A 241 2.40 18.22 7.32
C MET A 241 2.55 19.10 6.07
N GLU A 242 2.74 18.52 4.88
CA GLU A 242 3.03 19.26 3.65
C GLU A 242 1.91 20.24 3.29
N PHE A 243 0.65 19.88 3.57
CA PHE A 243 -0.52 20.74 3.33
C PHE A 243 -0.42 22.09 4.06
N VAL A 244 0.24 22.12 5.22
CA VAL A 244 0.52 23.34 5.99
C VAL A 244 1.88 23.92 5.65
N LEU A 245 2.91 23.09 5.72
CA LEU A 245 4.30 23.53 5.67
C LEU A 245 4.73 23.93 4.26
N LYS A 246 3.98 23.58 3.19
CA LYS A 246 4.18 24.13 1.83
C LYS A 246 4.02 25.65 1.80
N LEU A 247 3.19 26.22 2.69
CA LEU A 247 2.87 27.63 2.71
C LEU A 247 4.01 28.46 3.29
N SER A 248 4.31 29.60 2.66
CA SER A 248 5.40 30.48 3.10
C SER A 248 5.26 30.93 4.56
N LYS A 249 4.03 31.08 5.06
CA LYS A 249 3.72 31.48 6.44
C LYS A 249 4.22 30.47 7.49
N PHE A 250 4.29 29.19 7.14
CA PHE A 250 4.64 28.12 8.08
C PHE A 250 5.97 27.42 7.74
N ARG A 251 6.66 27.85 6.66
CA ARG A 251 7.92 27.26 6.21
C ARG A 251 9.00 27.24 7.29
N HIS A 252 9.07 28.26 8.15
CA HIS A 252 10.06 28.34 9.23
C HIS A 252 9.86 27.29 10.34
N LEU A 253 8.72 26.58 10.34
CA LEU A 253 8.42 25.50 11.27
C LEU A 253 8.90 24.14 10.77
N ARG A 254 9.47 24.03 9.57
CA ARG A 254 9.96 22.75 9.02
C ARG A 254 11.16 22.22 9.80
N GLU A 255 11.24 20.89 9.93
CA GLU A 255 12.41 20.21 10.48
C GLU A 255 13.60 20.25 9.52
N TYR A 256 13.34 20.28 8.22
CA TYR A 256 14.37 20.43 7.20
C TYR A 256 13.84 21.30 6.07
N ASP A 257 14.41 22.49 5.90
CA ASP A 257 13.84 23.53 5.04
C ASP A 257 13.48 23.07 3.60
N PRO A 258 14.32 22.27 2.89
CA PRO A 258 13.97 21.75 1.57
C PRO A 258 12.73 20.85 1.51
N TYR A 259 12.29 20.24 2.62
CA TYR A 259 11.21 19.26 2.65
C TYR A 259 10.06 19.70 3.56
N PRO A 260 8.83 19.87 3.05
CA PRO A 260 7.68 20.31 3.85
C PRO A 260 7.01 19.17 4.65
N MET A 261 7.63 17.99 4.78
CA MET A 261 6.94 16.81 5.32
C MET A 261 6.76 16.83 6.84
N ALA A 262 7.75 17.34 7.57
CA ALA A 262 7.78 17.27 9.03
C ALA A 262 8.03 18.63 9.67
N LEU A 263 7.33 18.90 10.77
CA LEU A 263 7.57 20.07 11.62
C LEU A 263 8.79 19.87 12.53
N CYS A 264 9.42 20.96 12.95
CA CYS A 264 10.44 20.98 13.97
C CYS A 264 9.78 20.87 15.35
N PRO A 265 9.94 19.76 16.10
CA PRO A 265 9.27 19.57 17.39
C PRO A 265 9.86 20.47 18.49
N SER A 266 11.10 20.92 18.32
CA SER A 266 11.80 21.82 19.26
C SER A 266 11.48 23.30 19.05
N GLN A 267 10.65 23.65 18.07
CA GLN A 267 10.15 25.01 17.87
C GLN A 267 8.79 25.15 18.54
N ASN A 268 8.67 26.05 19.53
CA ASN A 268 7.44 26.20 20.32
C ASN A 268 6.21 26.54 19.48
N GLU A 269 6.39 27.35 18.43
CA GLU A 269 5.33 27.72 17.48
C GLU A 269 4.76 26.51 16.72
N SER A 270 5.56 25.45 16.51
CA SER A 270 5.05 24.21 15.91
C SER A 270 3.97 23.58 16.79
N PHE A 271 4.17 23.57 18.10
CA PHE A 271 3.15 23.06 19.03
C PHE A 271 1.90 23.96 19.05
N VAL A 272 2.07 25.29 19.01
CA VAL A 272 0.95 26.23 18.94
C VAL A 272 0.11 26.01 17.66
N LEU A 273 0.76 25.78 16.52
CA LEU A 273 0.10 25.41 15.27
C LEU A 273 -0.75 24.14 15.44
N ILE A 274 -0.16 23.07 16.00
CA ILE A 274 -0.87 21.81 16.25
C ILE A 274 -2.05 22.00 17.22
N GLN A 275 -1.89 22.80 18.28
CA GLN A 275 -2.98 23.10 19.21
C GLN A 275 -4.16 23.76 18.50
N HIS A 276 -3.91 24.75 17.63
CA HIS A 276 -4.96 25.41 16.86
C HIS A 276 -5.67 24.45 15.90
N MET A 277 -4.94 23.54 15.24
CA MET A 277 -5.55 22.56 14.33
C MET A 277 -6.44 21.58 15.09
N ILE A 278 -5.91 20.99 16.17
CA ILE A 278 -6.64 20.05 17.03
C ILE A 278 -7.88 20.72 17.63
N ASP A 279 -7.77 21.96 18.13
CA ASP A 279 -8.89 22.66 18.74
C ASP A 279 -10.06 22.87 17.77
N GLN A 280 -9.77 23.26 16.53
CA GLN A 280 -10.82 23.50 15.54
C GLN A 280 -11.48 22.19 15.09
N ILE A 281 -10.69 21.13 14.88
CA ILE A 281 -11.22 19.80 14.53
C ILE A 281 -12.07 19.24 15.68
N MET A 282 -11.59 19.28 16.91
CA MET A 282 -12.35 18.80 18.08
C MET A 282 -13.61 19.63 18.34
N SER A 283 -13.59 20.93 18.04
CA SER A 283 -14.79 21.77 18.08
C SER A 283 -15.84 21.35 17.04
N ALA A 284 -15.43 20.82 15.88
CA ALA A 284 -16.34 20.27 14.87
C ALA A 284 -16.80 18.84 15.21
N HIS A 285 -16.05 18.12 16.05
CA HIS A 285 -16.30 16.73 16.45
C HIS A 285 -16.58 16.60 17.97
N PRO A 286 -17.63 17.24 18.53
CA PRO A 286 -17.86 17.31 19.97
C PRO A 286 -18.16 15.94 20.63
N ASN A 287 -18.59 14.96 19.85
CA ASN A 287 -18.96 13.62 20.33
C ASN A 287 -17.82 12.59 20.19
N ALA A 288 -16.66 12.97 19.64
CA ALA A 288 -15.56 12.05 19.41
C ALA A 288 -15.00 11.51 20.74
N LYS A 289 -14.75 10.20 20.78
CA LYS A 289 -14.10 9.52 21.94
C LYS A 289 -12.60 9.34 21.73
N TRP A 290 -12.19 9.31 20.47
CA TRP A 290 -10.80 9.18 20.04
C TRP A 290 -10.43 10.31 19.10
N LEU A 291 -9.14 10.64 19.06
CA LEU A 291 -8.53 11.51 18.06
C LEU A 291 -7.27 10.83 17.55
N HIS A 292 -7.20 10.58 16.25
CA HIS A 292 -5.97 10.09 15.64
C HIS A 292 -5.03 11.27 15.36
N ILE A 293 -3.85 11.31 15.98
CA ILE A 293 -2.88 12.42 15.87
C ILE A 293 -1.81 12.19 14.79
N GLY A 294 -1.92 11.11 14.02
CA GLY A 294 -0.98 10.77 12.94
C GLY A 294 0.38 10.39 13.52
N CYS A 295 1.39 11.23 13.25
CA CYS A 295 2.78 11.10 13.67
C CYS A 295 3.56 9.93 13.04
N ASP A 296 3.18 9.54 11.85
CA ASP A 296 3.84 8.59 10.96
C ASP A 296 4.95 9.23 10.11
N GLU A 297 5.85 8.38 9.60
CA GLU A 297 6.79 8.66 8.51
C GLU A 297 7.68 9.93 8.70
N VAL A 298 8.07 10.24 9.94
CA VAL A 298 8.87 11.43 10.27
C VAL A 298 10.37 11.24 9.98
N PHE A 299 10.72 11.02 8.71
CA PHE A 299 12.05 10.56 8.32
C PHE A 299 13.18 11.57 8.56
N GLN A 300 12.89 12.88 8.54
CA GLN A 300 13.90 13.94 8.69
C GLN A 300 14.05 14.47 10.12
N ILE A 301 13.43 13.84 11.12
CA ILE A 301 13.61 14.25 12.53
C ILE A 301 15.10 14.28 12.93
N GLY A 302 15.55 15.39 13.52
CA GLY A 302 16.93 15.62 13.97
C GLY A 302 17.81 16.43 13.00
N TYR A 303 17.27 16.97 11.90
CA TYR A 303 18.07 17.64 10.86
C TYR A 303 18.30 19.13 11.15
N CYS A 304 17.35 19.83 11.77
CA CYS A 304 17.53 21.27 12.03
C CYS A 304 18.54 21.55 13.15
N GLU A 305 19.04 22.79 13.21
CA GLU A 305 20.01 23.22 14.22
C GLU A 305 19.51 23.07 15.66
N ARG A 306 18.20 23.14 15.89
CA ARG A 306 17.57 22.98 17.21
C ARG A 306 17.51 21.51 17.64
N CYS A 307 17.24 20.62 16.70
CA CYS A 307 17.01 19.21 16.97
C CYS A 307 18.30 18.36 16.89
N ARG A 308 19.31 18.78 16.12
CA ARG A 308 20.50 17.97 15.80
C ARG A 308 21.31 17.43 16.99
N ASN A 309 21.17 18.06 18.17
CA ASN A 309 21.90 17.67 19.38
C ASN A 309 21.07 16.78 20.33
N THR A 310 19.82 16.46 19.97
CA THR A 310 18.92 15.62 20.74
C THR A 310 18.71 14.31 19.98
N GLU A 311 18.66 13.19 20.69
CA GLU A 311 18.38 11.90 20.07
C GLU A 311 17.00 11.87 19.41
N ARG A 312 16.91 11.22 18.25
CA ARG A 312 15.68 11.16 17.43
C ARG A 312 14.51 10.56 18.20
N ASP A 313 14.72 9.46 18.92
CA ASP A 313 13.68 8.82 19.74
C ASP A 313 13.17 9.77 20.82
N THR A 314 14.06 10.53 21.47
CA THR A 314 13.69 11.51 22.49
C THR A 314 12.85 12.64 21.88
N LEU A 315 13.29 13.20 20.74
CA LEU A 315 12.51 14.22 20.01
C LEU A 315 11.12 13.70 19.65
N PHE A 316 11.01 12.45 19.19
CA PHE A 316 9.76 11.85 18.81
C PHE A 316 8.83 11.63 20.02
N LEU A 317 9.34 10.97 21.07
CA LEU A 317 8.56 10.68 22.28
C LEU A 317 8.12 11.96 22.98
N ASP A 318 9.00 12.94 23.15
CA ASP A 318 8.67 14.20 23.81
C ASP A 318 7.56 14.95 23.05
N HIS A 319 7.63 14.98 21.72
CA HIS A 319 6.60 15.60 20.89
C HIS A 319 5.25 14.88 21.00
N VAL A 320 5.23 13.56 20.78
CA VAL A 320 3.99 12.76 20.86
C VAL A 320 3.38 12.84 22.26
N ILE A 321 4.17 12.74 23.32
CA ILE A 321 3.71 12.86 24.71
C ILE A 321 3.11 14.24 24.96
N LYS A 322 3.74 15.31 24.45
CA LYS A 322 3.25 16.68 24.61
C LYS A 322 1.90 16.88 23.92
N VAL A 323 1.75 16.40 22.69
CA VAL A 323 0.47 16.44 21.95
C VAL A 323 -0.59 15.58 22.62
N ALA A 324 -0.26 14.34 22.99
CA ALA A 324 -1.19 13.41 23.62
C ALA A 324 -1.70 13.93 24.98
N LYS A 325 -0.83 14.53 25.81
CA LYS A 325 -1.24 15.18 27.06
C LYS A 325 -2.23 16.31 26.81
N TYR A 326 -1.95 17.18 25.85
CA TYR A 326 -2.85 18.28 25.49
C TYR A 326 -4.23 17.78 25.09
N VAL A 327 -4.28 16.76 24.23
CA VAL A 327 -5.53 16.13 23.78
C VAL A 327 -6.32 15.54 24.95
N LYS A 328 -5.66 14.78 25.84
CA LYS A 328 -6.31 14.17 27.01
C LYS A 328 -6.80 15.20 28.03
N GLU A 329 -5.99 16.22 28.31
CA GLU A 329 -6.28 17.20 29.35
C GLU A 329 -7.36 18.20 28.92
N LYS A 330 -7.27 18.72 27.69
CA LYS A 330 -8.19 19.75 27.18
C LYS A 330 -9.46 19.14 26.60
N HIS A 331 -9.33 18.14 25.73
CA HIS A 331 -10.45 17.59 24.96
C HIS A 331 -11.03 16.31 25.55
N ARG A 332 -10.32 15.68 26.50
CA ARG A 332 -10.76 14.45 27.21
C ARG A 332 -11.09 13.27 26.29
N VAL A 333 -10.39 13.20 25.17
CA VAL A 333 -10.45 12.08 24.22
C VAL A 333 -9.17 11.26 24.28
N ILE A 334 -9.23 10.02 23.78
CA ILE A 334 -8.09 9.10 23.74
C ILE A 334 -7.28 9.35 22.44
N PRO A 335 -6.01 9.75 22.52
CA PRO A 335 -5.16 9.89 21.35
C PRO A 335 -4.82 8.53 20.73
N ILE A 336 -4.93 8.42 19.42
CA ILE A 336 -4.43 7.31 18.61
C ILE A 336 -3.23 7.79 17.80
N VAL A 337 -2.17 6.99 17.70
CA VAL A 337 -0.97 7.32 16.93
C VAL A 337 -0.63 6.18 15.97
N TRP A 338 -0.12 6.50 14.78
CA TRP A 338 0.44 5.45 13.91
C TRP A 338 1.68 4.84 14.58
N ASP A 339 1.90 3.55 14.38
CA ASP A 339 2.88 2.81 15.17
C ASP A 339 4.29 2.75 14.56
N ASP A 340 4.45 3.07 13.28
CA ASP A 340 5.69 2.84 12.50
C ASP A 340 6.92 3.47 13.15
N MET A 341 6.79 4.70 13.65
CA MET A 341 7.86 5.39 14.35
C MET A 341 8.17 4.79 15.74
N LEU A 342 7.19 4.13 16.39
CA LEU A 342 7.37 3.47 17.69
C LEU A 342 8.10 2.12 17.58
N ARG A 343 7.96 1.41 16.45
CA ARG A 343 8.54 0.05 16.24
C ARG A 343 10.05 -0.01 16.43
N ASN A 344 10.75 1.08 16.14
CA ASN A 344 12.22 1.14 16.16
C ASN A 344 12.78 1.66 17.49
N ILE A 345 11.91 2.09 18.42
CA ILE A 345 12.31 2.59 19.73
C ILE A 345 12.45 1.40 20.69
N LEU A 346 13.52 1.40 21.49
CA LEU A 346 13.74 0.36 22.49
C LEU A 346 12.55 0.25 23.48
N PRO A 347 12.05 -0.95 23.78
CA PRO A 347 10.90 -1.14 24.68
C PRO A 347 11.08 -0.49 26.05
N GLU A 348 12.30 -0.50 26.59
CA GLU A 348 12.64 0.11 27.88
C GLU A 348 12.39 1.62 27.85
N ARG A 349 12.78 2.31 26.76
CA ARG A 349 12.56 3.76 26.59
C ARG A 349 11.08 4.07 26.48
N LEU A 350 10.31 3.24 25.77
CA LEU A 350 8.86 3.39 25.69
C LEU A 350 8.22 3.26 27.08
N LYS A 351 8.63 2.26 27.88
CA LYS A 351 8.16 2.07 29.27
C LYS A 351 8.52 3.27 30.15
N GLU A 352 9.78 3.72 30.12
CA GLU A 352 10.27 4.86 30.89
C GLU A 352 9.54 6.17 30.58
N SER A 353 9.22 6.40 29.29
CA SER A 353 8.48 7.58 28.82
C SER A 353 7.02 7.61 29.28
N LYS A 354 6.48 6.47 29.72
CA LYS A 354 5.06 6.26 30.09
C LYS A 354 4.06 6.54 28.97
N ILE A 355 4.52 6.54 27.72
CA ILE A 355 3.69 6.81 26.53
C ILE A 355 2.48 5.87 26.43
N GLY A 356 2.60 4.63 26.90
CA GLY A 356 1.52 3.64 26.87
C GLY A 356 0.26 4.01 27.69
N SER A 357 0.39 4.95 28.62
CA SER A 357 -0.75 5.52 29.36
C SER A 357 -1.40 6.71 28.65
N LEU A 358 -0.81 7.19 27.56
CA LEU A 358 -1.19 8.44 26.89
C LEU A 358 -1.77 8.22 25.49
N VAL A 359 -1.34 7.20 24.75
CA VAL A 359 -1.78 6.93 23.37
C VAL A 359 -2.17 5.46 23.20
N GLU A 360 -3.04 5.17 22.23
CA GLU A 360 -3.26 3.82 21.69
C GLU A 360 -2.60 3.74 20.28
N PRO A 361 -1.65 2.82 20.02
CA PRO A 361 -1.05 2.71 18.69
C PRO A 361 -1.99 2.03 17.70
N MET A 362 -2.04 2.53 16.46
CA MET A 362 -2.68 1.89 15.32
C MET A 362 -1.62 1.25 14.42
N ILE A 363 -1.61 -0.07 14.43
CA ILE A 363 -0.60 -0.89 13.78
C ILE A 363 -0.96 -1.11 12.32
N TRP A 364 -0.13 -0.61 11.40
CA TRP A 364 -0.46 -0.61 9.97
C TRP A 364 0.55 -1.34 9.08
N THR A 365 0.02 -2.11 8.13
CA THR A 365 0.75 -2.60 6.95
C THR A 365 -0.28 -3.10 5.94
N TYR A 366 0.01 -2.88 4.65
CA TYR A 366 -0.95 -3.12 3.58
C TYR A 366 -0.63 -4.38 2.77
N VAL A 367 0.36 -5.16 3.19
CA VAL A 367 0.70 -6.44 2.55
C VAL A 367 0.00 -7.62 3.21
N LYS A 368 -0.09 -8.75 2.50
CA LYS A 368 -0.63 -10.00 3.05
C LYS A 368 0.17 -10.56 4.23
N ASP A 369 1.50 -10.61 4.09
CA ASP A 369 2.39 -11.18 5.10
C ASP A 369 2.75 -10.13 6.16
N ILE A 370 1.86 -9.98 7.14
CA ILE A 370 1.99 -8.99 8.23
C ILE A 370 3.28 -9.20 9.02
N TYR A 371 3.59 -10.45 9.39
CA TYR A 371 4.76 -10.78 10.23
C TYR A 371 6.10 -10.52 9.55
N ARG A 372 6.14 -10.46 8.21
CA ARG A 372 7.33 -10.04 7.47
C ARG A 372 7.73 -8.59 7.76
N PHE A 373 6.76 -7.71 7.98
CA PHE A 373 7.00 -6.28 8.21
C PHE A 373 6.87 -5.89 9.68
N ILE A 374 6.05 -6.61 10.44
CA ILE A 374 5.83 -6.40 11.86
C ILE A 374 6.12 -7.74 12.56
N PRO A 375 7.38 -8.01 12.96
CA PRO A 375 7.75 -9.28 13.55
C PRO A 375 6.95 -9.60 14.82
N TYR A 376 6.68 -10.88 15.08
CA TYR A 376 5.94 -11.34 16.27
C TYR A 376 6.39 -10.70 17.60
N PRO A 377 7.71 -10.53 17.88
CA PRO A 377 8.14 -9.84 19.10
C PRO A 377 7.59 -8.42 19.27
N THR A 378 7.27 -7.72 18.17
CA THR A 378 6.64 -6.39 18.15
C THR A 378 5.33 -6.36 18.89
N PHE A 379 4.45 -7.33 18.61
CA PHE A 379 3.19 -7.44 19.31
C PHE A 379 3.39 -7.75 20.80
N SER A 380 4.37 -8.59 21.13
CA SER A 380 4.67 -8.92 22.53
C SER A 380 5.13 -7.70 23.34
N TYR A 381 6.09 -6.91 22.84
CA TYR A 381 6.54 -5.75 23.60
C TYR A 381 5.53 -4.58 23.54
N PHE A 382 4.73 -4.45 22.47
CA PHE A 382 3.61 -3.52 22.48
C PHE A 382 2.58 -3.91 23.53
N ALA A 383 2.27 -5.18 23.71
CA ALA A 383 1.34 -5.65 24.76
C ALA A 383 1.84 -5.36 26.18
N ASP A 384 3.16 -5.36 26.38
CA ASP A 384 3.79 -4.96 27.64
C ASP A 384 3.67 -3.45 27.95
N ILE A 385 3.47 -2.61 26.93
CA ILE A 385 3.52 -1.15 27.04
C ILE A 385 2.12 -0.54 26.95
N PHE A 386 1.32 -1.01 26.00
CA PHE A 386 0.02 -0.46 25.61
C PHE A 386 -1.09 -1.45 25.96
N GLU A 387 -2.06 -1.01 26.76
CA GLU A 387 -3.21 -1.87 27.09
C GLU A 387 -4.07 -2.16 25.86
N ASN A 388 -4.28 -1.15 25.01
CA ASN A 388 -5.14 -1.25 23.84
C ASN A 388 -4.41 -0.79 22.58
N VAL A 389 -4.70 -1.47 21.48
CA VAL A 389 -4.13 -1.18 20.16
C VAL A 389 -5.22 -1.25 19.08
N TRP A 390 -4.92 -0.70 17.92
CA TRP A 390 -5.73 -0.78 16.71
C TRP A 390 -4.93 -1.47 15.60
N ALA A 391 -5.62 -2.02 14.61
CA ALA A 391 -5.01 -2.49 13.37
C ALA A 391 -5.41 -1.57 12.19
N ALA A 392 -4.64 -1.58 11.12
CA ALA A 392 -4.99 -0.91 9.88
C ALA A 392 -4.56 -1.70 8.64
N SER A 393 -5.56 -2.04 7.82
CA SER A 393 -5.43 -2.62 6.48
C SER A 393 -5.72 -1.55 5.42
N ALA A 394 -5.83 -1.91 4.15
CA ALA A 394 -6.26 -1.00 3.09
C ALA A 394 -7.27 -1.66 2.13
N PHE A 395 -8.14 -0.84 1.51
CA PHE A 395 -9.01 -1.25 0.39
C PHE A 395 -8.66 -0.53 -0.94
N LYS A 396 -7.85 0.53 -0.88
CA LYS A 396 -7.31 1.25 -2.04
C LYS A 396 -6.07 2.07 -1.64
N GLY A 397 -5.33 2.61 -2.61
CA GLY A 397 -4.30 3.63 -2.34
C GLY A 397 -3.03 3.10 -1.67
N ALA A 398 -2.73 1.81 -1.80
CA ALA A 398 -1.62 1.16 -1.09
C ALA A 398 -0.63 0.38 -1.99
N PHE A 399 -0.94 0.19 -3.27
CA PHE A 399 -0.12 -0.64 -4.18
C PHE A 399 0.46 0.09 -5.41
N GLY A 400 0.15 1.37 -5.62
CA GLY A 400 0.80 2.20 -6.62
C GLY A 400 0.23 3.63 -6.67
N GLU A 401 1.10 4.62 -6.90
CA GLU A 401 0.74 6.03 -6.81
C GLU A 401 -0.10 6.53 -8.00
N THR A 402 -0.13 5.78 -9.11
CA THR A 402 -0.82 6.16 -10.35
C THR A 402 -1.96 5.20 -10.71
N LEU A 403 -2.34 4.30 -9.81
CA LEU A 403 -3.45 3.37 -10.06
C LEU A 403 -4.78 4.14 -10.02
N THR A 404 -5.70 3.77 -10.90
CA THR A 404 -7.05 4.37 -10.97
C THR A 404 -8.14 3.43 -10.45
N VAL A 405 -7.82 2.14 -10.27
CA VAL A 405 -8.71 1.10 -9.74
C VAL A 405 -7.88 0.16 -8.85
N PRO A 406 -8.38 -0.28 -7.69
CA PRO A 406 -7.61 -1.12 -6.80
C PRO A 406 -7.64 -2.58 -7.25
N ASN A 407 -6.54 -3.29 -7.03
CA ASN A 407 -6.52 -4.75 -7.15
C ASN A 407 -7.19 -5.37 -5.90
N VAL A 408 -8.44 -5.80 -6.06
CA VAL A 408 -9.28 -6.29 -4.96
C VAL A 408 -8.69 -7.54 -4.30
N LYS A 409 -8.04 -8.41 -5.08
CA LYS A 409 -7.39 -9.61 -4.53
C LYS A 409 -6.33 -9.24 -3.49
N MET A 410 -5.49 -8.25 -3.79
CA MET A 410 -4.39 -7.86 -2.90
C MET A 410 -4.90 -7.26 -1.59
N HIS A 411 -5.95 -6.44 -1.66
CA HIS A 411 -6.60 -5.87 -0.48
C HIS A 411 -7.34 -6.92 0.35
N LEU A 412 -8.07 -7.84 -0.29
CA LEU A 412 -8.71 -8.98 0.38
C LEU A 412 -7.69 -9.82 1.14
N GLU A 413 -6.58 -10.18 0.49
CA GLU A 413 -5.51 -10.96 1.12
C GLU A 413 -4.85 -10.22 2.31
N ASN A 414 -4.72 -8.89 2.24
CA ASN A 414 -4.26 -8.08 3.37
C ASN A 414 -5.26 -8.10 4.54
N ASN A 415 -6.55 -7.95 4.28
CA ASN A 415 -7.59 -8.02 5.31
C ASN A 415 -7.69 -9.41 5.95
N GLN A 416 -7.52 -10.49 5.18
CA GLN A 416 -7.42 -11.85 5.71
C GLN A 416 -6.19 -12.03 6.60
N GLY A 417 -5.02 -11.53 6.18
CA GLY A 417 -3.80 -11.57 6.99
C GLY A 417 -3.97 -10.85 8.33
N TRP A 418 -4.64 -9.69 8.33
CA TRP A 418 -4.97 -8.98 9.55
C TRP A 418 -5.94 -9.74 10.46
N LEU A 419 -6.96 -10.40 9.92
CA LEU A 419 -7.86 -11.25 10.72
C LEU A 419 -7.09 -12.37 11.42
N GLU A 420 -6.15 -13.02 10.73
CA GLU A 420 -5.29 -14.07 11.31
C GLU A 420 -4.43 -13.52 12.46
N VAL A 421 -3.74 -12.41 12.24
CA VAL A 421 -2.88 -11.78 13.26
C VAL A 421 -3.70 -11.29 14.44
N MET A 422 -4.82 -10.61 14.23
CA MET A 422 -5.65 -10.12 15.33
C MET A 422 -6.25 -11.29 16.14
N ALA A 423 -6.66 -12.37 15.47
CA ALA A 423 -7.15 -13.58 16.15
C ALA A 423 -6.07 -14.23 17.02
N GLU A 424 -4.83 -14.26 16.56
CA GLU A 424 -3.69 -14.81 17.30
C GLU A 424 -3.27 -13.89 18.46
N GLN A 425 -3.21 -12.58 18.22
CA GLN A 425 -2.63 -11.60 19.14
C GLN A 425 -3.61 -11.06 20.18
N GLN A 426 -4.92 -11.22 20.00
CA GLN A 426 -5.95 -10.66 20.89
C GLN A 426 -5.78 -11.04 22.37
N GLY A 427 -5.15 -12.19 22.67
CA GLY A 427 -4.93 -12.65 24.04
C GLY A 427 -3.80 -11.94 24.79
N HIS A 428 -2.95 -11.19 24.08
CA HIS A 428 -1.83 -10.46 24.67
C HIS A 428 -2.21 -9.04 25.12
N PHE A 429 -3.18 -8.42 24.45
CA PHE A 429 -3.66 -7.08 24.78
C PHE A 429 -4.91 -7.13 25.66
N LYS A 430 -5.19 -6.05 26.40
CA LYS A 430 -6.49 -5.89 27.06
C LYS A 430 -7.61 -5.77 26.02
N SER A 431 -7.34 -5.07 24.92
CA SER A 431 -8.23 -5.00 23.77
C SER A 431 -7.48 -4.63 22.50
N ILE A 432 -7.63 -5.43 21.46
CA ILE A 432 -7.48 -4.94 20.09
C ILE A 432 -8.82 -4.29 19.72
N ARG A 433 -8.85 -2.96 19.68
CA ARG A 433 -10.08 -2.16 19.54
C ARG A 433 -10.82 -2.47 18.25
N GLY A 434 -10.08 -2.66 17.17
CA GLY A 434 -10.62 -3.00 15.87
C GLY A 434 -9.62 -2.71 14.77
N ILE A 435 -10.13 -2.60 13.55
CA ILE A 435 -9.35 -2.37 12.34
C ILE A 435 -9.89 -1.17 11.57
N ALA A 436 -9.00 -0.33 11.06
CA ALA A 436 -9.31 0.68 10.04
C ALA A 436 -8.92 0.16 8.65
N VAL A 437 -9.89 0.09 7.74
CA VAL A 437 -9.66 -0.25 6.34
C VAL A 437 -9.34 1.05 5.61
N THR A 438 -8.04 1.31 5.42
CA THR A 438 -7.53 2.59 4.90
C THR A 438 -7.79 2.77 3.41
N GLY A 439 -8.00 4.03 3.01
CA GLY A 439 -8.41 4.39 1.65
C GLY A 439 -7.74 5.66 1.16
N TRP A 440 -6.42 5.63 1.04
CA TRP A 440 -5.60 6.79 0.67
C TRP A 440 -5.95 7.38 -0.68
N GLN A 441 -5.91 8.69 -0.78
CA GLN A 441 -6.26 9.45 -1.98
C GLN A 441 -5.03 9.91 -2.78
N ARG A 442 -3.87 9.96 -2.10
CA ARG A 442 -2.52 10.20 -2.63
C ARG A 442 -1.49 9.80 -1.56
N TYR A 443 -0.26 9.52 -1.98
CA TYR A 443 0.83 9.06 -1.09
C TYR A 443 1.55 10.20 -0.36
N ASP A 444 1.43 11.40 -0.90
CA ASP A 444 2.03 12.63 -0.42
C ASP A 444 1.10 13.75 -0.85
N HIS A 445 0.95 14.81 -0.05
CA HIS A 445 0.05 15.91 -0.35
C HIS A 445 0.31 16.53 -1.74
N LEU A 446 1.59 16.61 -2.16
CA LEU A 446 2.03 17.14 -3.45
C LEU A 446 2.06 16.07 -4.56
N GLY A 447 1.71 14.82 -4.24
CA GLY A 447 1.64 13.72 -5.19
C GLY A 447 0.41 13.77 -6.11
N THR A 448 0.36 12.87 -7.08
CA THR A 448 -0.82 12.67 -7.94
C THR A 448 -1.94 11.94 -7.19
N LEU A 449 -3.17 12.05 -7.69
CA LEU A 449 -4.28 11.23 -7.23
C LEU A 449 -4.03 9.76 -7.60
N CYS A 450 -4.24 8.86 -6.64
CA CYS A 450 -4.37 7.43 -6.89
C CYS A 450 -5.85 7.04 -7.01
N GLU A 451 -6.22 5.81 -6.62
CA GLU A 451 -7.58 5.32 -6.79
C GLU A 451 -8.60 6.20 -6.04
N LEU A 452 -9.63 6.65 -6.74
CA LEU A 452 -10.70 7.44 -6.14
C LEU A 452 -11.63 6.55 -5.30
N LEU A 453 -12.28 7.12 -4.30
CA LEU A 453 -13.25 6.40 -3.46
C LEU A 453 -14.33 5.64 -4.26
N PRO A 454 -14.99 6.21 -5.29
CA PRO A 454 -15.99 5.48 -6.06
C PRO A 454 -15.46 4.25 -6.80
N SER A 455 -14.25 4.35 -7.38
CA SER A 455 -13.58 3.22 -8.02
C SER A 455 -13.12 2.16 -7.02
N GLY A 456 -12.88 2.53 -5.76
CA GLY A 456 -12.50 1.61 -4.70
C GLY A 456 -13.67 0.94 -3.97
N LEU A 457 -14.91 1.35 -4.22
CA LEU A 457 -16.07 0.82 -3.49
C LEU A 457 -16.24 -0.70 -3.64
N PRO A 458 -16.05 -1.32 -4.83
CA PRO A 458 -16.09 -2.77 -4.94
C PRO A 458 -15.08 -3.51 -4.04
N SER A 459 -13.84 -3.00 -3.93
CA SER A 459 -12.86 -3.56 -2.99
C SER A 459 -13.34 -3.42 -1.55
N LEU A 460 -13.75 -2.22 -1.18
CA LEU A 460 -14.21 -1.91 0.18
C LEU A 460 -15.34 -2.85 0.63
N ILE A 461 -16.32 -3.12 -0.23
CA ILE A 461 -17.45 -3.98 0.13
C ILE A 461 -17.01 -5.44 0.32
N VAL A 462 -16.12 -5.95 -0.54
CA VAL A 462 -15.54 -7.30 -0.37
C VAL A 462 -14.76 -7.40 0.93
N ASP A 463 -13.94 -6.39 1.23
CA ASP A 463 -13.12 -6.33 2.44
C ASP A 463 -13.98 -6.24 3.70
N LEU A 464 -15.02 -5.38 3.72
CA LEU A 464 -15.92 -5.21 4.86
C LEU A 464 -16.75 -6.45 5.17
N ILE A 465 -17.32 -7.11 4.16
CA ILE A 465 -18.07 -8.36 4.36
C ILE A 465 -17.16 -9.42 4.98
N THR A 466 -15.94 -9.55 4.45
CA THR A 466 -14.91 -10.47 4.97
C THR A 466 -14.57 -10.18 6.43
N LEU A 467 -14.36 -8.91 6.80
CA LEU A 467 -14.06 -8.50 8.18
C LEU A 467 -15.24 -8.70 9.12
N ARG A 468 -16.47 -8.44 8.66
CA ARG A 468 -17.71 -8.62 9.43
C ARG A 468 -17.93 -10.10 9.76
N ASP A 469 -17.63 -10.99 8.83
CA ASP A 469 -17.82 -12.43 8.98
C ASP A 469 -16.61 -13.12 9.63
N GLY A 470 -15.49 -12.41 9.76
CA GLY A 470 -14.24 -12.88 10.35
C GLY A 470 -13.44 -13.86 9.49
N HIS A 471 -13.90 -14.13 8.27
CA HIS A 471 -13.26 -14.99 7.27
C HIS A 471 -13.81 -14.70 5.87
N TYR A 472 -13.08 -15.12 4.84
CA TYR A 472 -13.53 -15.03 3.45
C TYR A 472 -14.19 -16.33 3.00
N ASP A 473 -15.45 -16.25 2.57
CA ASP A 473 -16.18 -17.31 1.87
C ASP A 473 -16.71 -16.73 0.56
N SER A 474 -16.11 -17.15 -0.56
CA SER A 474 -16.38 -16.58 -1.88
C SER A 474 -17.88 -16.58 -2.25
N SER A 475 -18.61 -17.66 -1.94
CA SER A 475 -20.01 -17.75 -2.31
C SER A 475 -20.88 -16.79 -1.49
N LYS A 476 -20.62 -16.67 -0.18
CA LYS A 476 -21.35 -15.75 0.70
C LYS A 476 -21.01 -14.30 0.39
N VAL A 477 -19.72 -14.00 0.28
CA VAL A 477 -19.23 -12.64 0.02
C VAL A 477 -19.83 -12.11 -1.27
N PHE A 478 -19.81 -12.87 -2.37
CA PHE A 478 -20.32 -12.37 -3.63
C PHE A 478 -21.85 -12.38 -3.74
N LYS A 479 -22.54 -13.25 -3.00
CA LYS A 479 -24.01 -13.17 -2.86
C LYS A 479 -24.44 -11.89 -2.15
N GLU A 480 -23.72 -11.50 -1.10
CA GLU A 480 -24.00 -10.26 -0.37
C GLU A 480 -23.53 -9.02 -1.13
N PHE A 481 -22.37 -9.10 -1.78
CA PHE A 481 -21.89 -8.08 -2.70
C PHE A 481 -22.95 -7.76 -3.75
N ASP A 482 -23.55 -8.78 -4.40
CA ASP A 482 -24.59 -8.58 -5.42
C ASP A 482 -25.80 -7.83 -4.86
N LYS A 483 -26.18 -8.12 -3.63
CA LYS A 483 -27.29 -7.47 -2.93
C LYS A 483 -26.96 -6.00 -2.61
N ILE A 484 -25.81 -5.77 -1.97
CA ILE A 484 -25.37 -4.45 -1.47
C ILE A 484 -25.05 -3.50 -2.62
N MET A 485 -24.43 -4.02 -3.69
CA MET A 485 -24.03 -3.24 -4.86
C MET A 485 -25.11 -3.16 -5.94
N HIS A 486 -26.30 -3.72 -5.67
CA HIS A 486 -27.43 -3.77 -6.59
C HIS A 486 -27.04 -4.29 -7.98
N CYS A 487 -26.38 -5.45 -8.00
CA CYS A 487 -25.97 -6.11 -9.22
C CYS A 487 -27.17 -6.79 -9.87
N SER A 488 -27.36 -6.54 -11.17
CA SER A 488 -28.37 -7.27 -11.93
C SER A 488 -27.98 -8.75 -11.99
N SER A 489 -28.94 -9.64 -11.75
CA SER A 489 -28.81 -11.09 -11.99
C SER A 489 -28.73 -11.38 -13.50
N SER A 490 -27.74 -10.81 -14.17
CA SER A 490 -27.42 -11.17 -15.55
C SER A 490 -26.68 -12.49 -15.51
N SER A 491 -27.43 -13.58 -15.73
CA SER A 491 -26.90 -14.81 -16.31
C SER A 491 -25.84 -14.42 -17.34
N SER A 492 -24.61 -14.83 -17.10
CA SER A 492 -23.44 -14.56 -17.92
C SER A 492 -23.70 -14.89 -19.40
N ILE A 493 -24.12 -13.88 -20.17
CA ILE A 493 -23.92 -13.79 -21.61
C ILE A 493 -22.97 -12.60 -21.78
N GLY A 494 -21.68 -12.91 -21.82
CA GLY A 494 -20.66 -11.96 -22.23
C GLY A 494 -20.91 -11.56 -23.67
N GLN A 495 -21.17 -10.28 -23.89
CA GLN A 495 -21.30 -9.69 -25.21
C GLN A 495 -19.92 -9.29 -25.75
N TYR A 496 -19.00 -10.25 -25.87
CA TYR A 496 -17.84 -10.17 -26.76
C TYR A 496 -17.51 -11.59 -27.20
N GLY A 497 -17.65 -11.84 -28.49
CA GLY A 497 -17.61 -13.18 -29.08
C GLY A 497 -16.22 -13.82 -28.98
N TYR A 498 -16.11 -14.83 -28.13
CA TYR A 498 -15.35 -16.04 -28.38
C TYR A 498 -16.19 -17.21 -27.87
N ARG A 499 -16.70 -18.04 -28.78
CA ARG A 499 -17.22 -19.38 -28.46
C ARG A 499 -16.01 -20.23 -28.09
N GLU A 500 -15.76 -20.42 -26.80
CA GLU A 500 -14.98 -21.56 -26.33
C GLU A 500 -15.93 -22.71 -26.01
N ASP A 501 -15.52 -23.89 -26.46
CA ASP A 501 -16.27 -25.12 -26.43
C ASP A 501 -16.79 -25.46 -25.03
N SER A 502 -18.08 -25.75 -25.00
CA SER A 502 -18.78 -26.42 -23.91
C SER A 502 -18.12 -27.76 -23.60
N ASN A 503 -17.23 -27.80 -22.61
CA ASN A 503 -16.88 -28.99 -21.80
C ASN A 503 -15.94 -28.68 -20.61
N ILE A 504 -16.13 -27.56 -19.92
CA ILE A 504 -15.59 -27.36 -18.57
C ILE A 504 -16.76 -26.90 -17.70
N GLY A 505 -17.07 -27.67 -16.66
CA GLY A 505 -18.21 -27.45 -15.77
C GLY A 505 -18.22 -26.02 -15.23
N GLY A 506 -19.17 -25.22 -15.73
CA GLY A 506 -19.43 -23.89 -15.23
C GLY A 506 -19.77 -23.97 -13.75
N ASN A 507 -18.93 -23.35 -12.92
CA ASN A 507 -19.12 -23.29 -11.49
C ASN A 507 -20.30 -22.33 -11.23
N SER A 508 -21.50 -22.88 -11.16
CA SER A 508 -22.78 -22.20 -10.94
C SER A 508 -22.94 -21.59 -9.53
N ASN A 509 -21.84 -21.27 -8.84
CA ASN A 509 -21.81 -20.89 -7.42
C ASN A 509 -21.54 -19.40 -7.15
N GLY A 510 -21.50 -18.54 -8.19
CA GLY A 510 -21.32 -17.09 -8.00
C GLY A 510 -19.94 -16.68 -7.47
N ALA A 511 -18.97 -17.59 -7.42
CA ALA A 511 -17.60 -17.32 -7.00
C ALA A 511 -16.83 -16.55 -8.09
N VAL A 512 -16.06 -15.55 -7.68
CA VAL A 512 -15.18 -14.78 -8.58
C VAL A 512 -13.82 -15.46 -8.66
N ASP A 513 -13.31 -15.59 -9.87
CA ASP A 513 -11.91 -15.93 -10.13
C ASP A 513 -11.07 -14.65 -10.18
N PHE A 514 -10.34 -14.39 -9.10
CA PHE A 514 -9.48 -13.22 -8.99
C PHE A 514 -8.23 -13.26 -9.89
N GLU A 515 -7.89 -14.40 -10.49
CA GLU A 515 -6.80 -14.45 -11.48
C GLU A 515 -7.22 -13.80 -12.80
N SER A 516 -8.48 -13.98 -13.20
CA SER A 516 -9.04 -13.40 -14.43
C SER A 516 -9.72 -12.04 -14.22
N ASP A 517 -10.23 -11.75 -13.03
CA ASP A 517 -10.88 -10.47 -12.71
C ASP A 517 -10.38 -9.84 -11.39
N PRO A 518 -9.09 -9.50 -11.27
CA PRO A 518 -8.52 -8.96 -10.03
C PRO A 518 -9.06 -7.58 -9.64
N TYR A 519 -9.66 -6.84 -10.59
CA TYR A 519 -10.24 -5.51 -10.37
C TYR A 519 -11.76 -5.53 -10.25
N LEU A 520 -12.40 -6.70 -10.38
CA LEU A 520 -13.85 -6.89 -10.43
C LEU A 520 -14.55 -6.14 -11.57
N TYR A 521 -13.87 -5.86 -12.69
CA TYR A 521 -14.50 -5.21 -13.83
C TYR A 521 -15.65 -6.06 -14.40
N ASN A 522 -15.45 -7.36 -14.52
CA ASN A 522 -16.50 -8.26 -15.04
C ASN A 522 -17.61 -8.43 -13.99
N LYS A 523 -17.24 -8.72 -12.74
CA LYS A 523 -18.21 -8.95 -11.66
C LYS A 523 -19.06 -7.71 -11.37
N ALA A 524 -18.45 -6.52 -11.34
CA ALA A 524 -19.14 -5.28 -10.98
C ALA A 524 -19.73 -4.52 -12.19
N SER A 525 -19.58 -5.04 -13.42
CA SER A 525 -20.05 -4.39 -14.64
C SER A 525 -21.55 -4.05 -14.63
N SER A 526 -22.38 -4.95 -14.11
CA SER A 526 -23.84 -4.83 -14.08
C SER A 526 -24.41 -4.25 -12.77
N CYS A 527 -23.54 -3.74 -11.89
CA CYS A 527 -23.92 -3.20 -10.59
C CYS A 527 -24.28 -1.71 -10.64
N MET A 528 -25.24 -1.33 -9.79
CA MET A 528 -25.85 0.00 -9.73
C MET A 528 -25.63 0.66 -8.37
N PHE A 529 -24.37 0.74 -7.93
CA PHE A 529 -23.97 1.47 -6.73
C PHE A 529 -23.64 2.94 -7.02
N PRO A 530 -23.65 3.84 -6.00
CA PRO A 530 -23.21 5.22 -6.15
C PRO A 530 -21.78 5.33 -6.68
N GLY A 531 -21.63 5.90 -7.87
CA GLY A 531 -20.33 6.01 -8.55
C GLY A 531 -19.94 4.80 -9.41
N SER A 532 -20.87 3.89 -9.70
CA SER A 532 -20.64 2.78 -10.65
C SER A 532 -20.25 3.24 -12.06
N SER A 533 -20.70 4.43 -12.49
CA SER A 533 -20.27 5.05 -13.76
C SER A 533 -18.79 5.45 -13.74
N ILE A 534 -18.29 5.92 -12.59
CA ILE A 534 -16.87 6.25 -12.38
C ILE A 534 -16.06 4.95 -12.42
N PHE A 535 -16.48 3.92 -11.71
CA PHE A 535 -15.82 2.61 -11.74
C PHE A 535 -15.69 2.07 -13.17
N ARG A 536 -16.79 1.98 -13.93
CA ARG A 536 -16.76 1.53 -15.34
C ARG A 536 -15.91 2.44 -16.23
N MET A 537 -15.95 3.75 -15.99
CA MET A 537 -15.15 4.72 -16.74
C MET A 537 -13.64 4.46 -16.58
N THR A 538 -13.17 4.04 -15.39
CA THR A 538 -11.75 3.70 -15.21
C THR A 538 -11.29 2.59 -16.16
N GLN A 539 -12.14 1.60 -16.43
CA GLN A 539 -11.86 0.52 -17.39
C GLN A 539 -11.68 1.09 -18.80
N SER A 540 -12.64 1.90 -19.24
CA SER A 540 -12.61 2.51 -20.58
C SER A 540 -11.39 3.42 -20.77
N VAL A 541 -10.98 4.16 -19.73
CA VAL A 541 -9.76 4.97 -19.75
C VAL A 541 -8.52 4.08 -19.84
N ALA A 542 -8.43 3.02 -19.02
CA ALA A 542 -7.30 2.10 -19.05
C ALA A 542 -7.14 1.43 -20.44
N GLU A 543 -8.25 1.00 -21.05
CA GLU A 543 -8.27 0.43 -22.40
C GLU A 543 -7.83 1.45 -23.47
N ALA A 544 -8.33 2.69 -23.40
CA ALA A 544 -7.94 3.76 -24.33
C ALA A 544 -6.45 4.13 -24.19
N VAL A 545 -5.95 4.27 -22.97
CA VAL A 545 -4.54 4.55 -22.67
C VAL A 545 -3.64 3.43 -23.16
N LYS A 546 -4.01 2.17 -22.90
CA LYS A 546 -3.29 1.00 -23.41
C LYS A 546 -3.21 1.05 -24.93
N ARG A 547 -4.33 1.31 -25.62
CA ARG A 547 -4.38 1.41 -27.08
C ARG A 547 -3.47 2.51 -27.63
N VAL A 548 -3.40 3.66 -26.96
CA VAL A 548 -2.49 4.76 -27.31
C VAL A 548 -1.03 4.33 -27.15
N ASN A 549 -0.68 3.70 -26.03
CA ASN A 549 0.69 3.24 -25.79
C ASN A 549 1.13 2.18 -26.82
N ASP A 550 0.27 1.18 -27.09
CA ASP A 550 0.53 0.14 -28.08
C ASP A 550 0.72 0.74 -29.48
N TYR A 551 -0.13 1.72 -29.84
CA TYR A 551 -0.03 2.42 -31.12
C TYR A 551 1.25 3.25 -31.24
N ILE A 552 1.59 4.05 -30.23
CA ILE A 552 2.83 4.85 -30.21
C ILE A 552 4.04 3.91 -30.29
N TYR A 553 4.04 2.82 -29.53
CA TYR A 553 5.11 1.83 -29.56
C TYR A 553 5.26 1.20 -30.94
N ASP A 554 4.16 0.79 -31.58
CA ASP A 554 4.18 0.22 -32.93
C ASP A 554 4.82 1.18 -33.94
N VAL A 555 4.40 2.45 -33.92
CA VAL A 555 4.85 3.46 -34.89
C VAL A 555 6.28 3.94 -34.64
N THR A 556 6.65 4.14 -33.38
CA THR A 556 7.93 4.79 -33.00
C THR A 556 9.05 3.81 -32.69
N ILE A 557 8.74 2.59 -32.21
CA ILE A 557 9.75 1.60 -31.79
C ILE A 557 9.72 0.35 -32.67
N HIS A 558 8.56 -0.28 -32.86
CA HIS A 558 8.49 -1.56 -33.59
C HIS A 558 8.75 -1.38 -35.09
N LYS A 559 8.02 -0.46 -35.74
CA LYS A 559 8.21 -0.12 -37.16
C LYS A 559 9.29 0.93 -37.39
N ALA A 560 9.55 1.78 -36.39
CA ALA A 560 10.66 2.71 -36.32
C ALA A 560 10.77 3.73 -37.48
N TRP A 561 9.64 4.19 -38.04
CA TRP A 561 9.62 5.21 -39.10
C TRP A 561 9.37 6.65 -38.59
N LEU A 562 8.88 6.80 -37.35
CA LEU A 562 8.70 8.08 -36.67
C LEU A 562 9.46 8.11 -35.33
N THR A 563 10.70 7.62 -35.31
CA THR A 563 11.55 7.69 -34.10
C THR A 563 12.03 9.12 -33.87
N ASP A 564 12.47 9.43 -32.64
CA ASP A 564 13.15 10.71 -32.39
C ASP A 564 14.41 10.91 -33.26
N TYR A 565 15.05 9.83 -33.71
CA TYR A 565 16.15 9.91 -34.66
C TYR A 565 15.68 10.42 -36.02
N ASN A 566 14.55 9.91 -36.54
CA ASN A 566 13.95 10.37 -37.78
C ASN A 566 13.62 11.86 -37.68
N ILE A 567 13.02 12.29 -36.57
CA ILE A 567 12.64 13.68 -36.32
C ILE A 567 13.86 14.60 -36.25
N ARG A 568 14.87 14.26 -35.43
CA ARG A 568 16.07 15.11 -35.27
C ARG A 568 16.86 15.30 -36.57
N HIS A 569 16.93 14.27 -37.40
CA HIS A 569 17.64 14.32 -38.67
C HIS A 569 16.76 14.68 -39.86
N ASN A 570 15.46 14.90 -39.62
CA ASN A 570 14.46 15.20 -40.64
C ASN A 570 14.47 14.19 -41.79
N VAL A 571 14.59 12.90 -41.45
CA VAL A 571 14.75 11.78 -42.39
C VAL A 571 13.78 10.65 -42.08
N SER A 572 12.89 10.37 -43.02
CA SER A 572 12.03 9.18 -43.02
C SER A 572 11.50 8.94 -44.44
N ASN A 573 10.84 7.80 -44.65
CA ASN A 573 10.10 7.51 -45.87
C ASN A 573 8.64 7.98 -45.71
N PRO A 574 8.18 9.03 -46.44
CA PRO A 574 6.82 9.55 -46.29
C PRO A 574 5.73 8.49 -46.43
N TYR A 575 5.89 7.51 -47.32
CA TYR A 575 4.92 6.41 -47.48
C TYR A 575 4.80 5.56 -46.21
N ARG A 576 5.93 5.26 -45.56
CA ARG A 576 5.94 4.52 -44.29
C ARG A 576 5.40 5.34 -43.12
N VAL A 577 5.57 6.67 -43.19
CA VAL A 577 4.96 7.59 -42.22
C VAL A 577 3.44 7.58 -42.38
N ASP A 578 2.93 7.62 -43.61
CA ASP A 578 1.49 7.50 -43.89
C ASP A 578 0.91 6.19 -43.35
N GLU A 579 1.52 5.03 -43.67
CA GLU A 579 1.11 3.73 -43.12
C GLU A 579 1.12 3.72 -41.57
N GLY A 580 2.10 4.38 -40.95
CA GLY A 580 2.16 4.52 -39.48
C GLY A 580 1.04 5.38 -38.90
N LEU A 581 0.56 6.38 -39.65
CA LEU A 581 -0.47 7.32 -39.20
C LEU A 581 -1.91 6.87 -39.49
N GLU A 582 -2.13 5.79 -40.24
CA GLU A 582 -3.47 5.31 -40.62
C GLU A 582 -4.42 5.12 -39.43
N GLN A 583 -3.92 4.60 -38.31
CA GLN A 583 -4.73 4.32 -37.12
C GLN A 583 -4.86 5.52 -36.16
N HIS A 584 -4.19 6.64 -36.44
CA HIS A 584 -4.13 7.79 -35.54
C HIS A 584 -5.54 8.28 -35.16
N SER A 585 -6.38 8.56 -36.15
CA SER A 585 -7.73 9.10 -35.95
C SER A 585 -8.61 8.20 -35.09
N ASN A 586 -8.52 6.87 -35.28
CA ASN A 586 -9.31 5.90 -34.52
C ASN A 586 -8.87 5.87 -33.04
N VAL A 587 -7.55 5.80 -32.81
CA VAL A 587 -6.99 5.78 -31.45
C VAL A 587 -7.25 7.10 -30.74
N HIS A 588 -7.11 8.22 -31.44
CA HIS A 588 -7.42 9.55 -30.92
C HIS A 588 -8.91 9.68 -30.56
N TYR A 589 -9.81 9.16 -31.40
CA TYR A 589 -11.25 9.15 -31.12
C TYR A 589 -11.56 8.39 -29.83
N LEU A 590 -11.01 7.18 -29.64
CA LEU A 590 -11.20 6.40 -28.41
C LEU A 590 -10.75 7.19 -27.17
N LEU A 591 -9.59 7.84 -27.25
CA LEU A 591 -9.06 8.66 -26.15
C LEU A 591 -9.96 9.87 -25.83
N THR A 592 -10.44 10.59 -26.86
CA THR A 592 -11.37 11.72 -26.66
C THR A 592 -12.74 11.28 -26.16
N SER A 593 -13.20 10.08 -26.53
CA SER A 593 -14.42 9.48 -25.98
C SER A 593 -14.26 9.16 -24.50
N ALA A 594 -13.12 8.57 -24.11
CA ALA A 594 -12.78 8.31 -22.73
C ALA A 594 -12.69 9.61 -21.90
N LEU A 595 -12.14 10.69 -22.47
CA LEU A 595 -12.15 12.02 -21.84
C LEU A 595 -13.57 12.52 -21.55
N ARG A 596 -14.49 12.42 -22.51
CA ARG A 596 -15.89 12.85 -22.33
C ARG A 596 -16.57 12.03 -21.24
N ALA A 597 -16.36 10.72 -21.25
CA ALA A 597 -16.89 9.82 -20.23
C ALA A 597 -16.34 10.13 -18.83
N ALA A 598 -15.03 10.35 -18.69
CA ALA A 598 -14.42 10.78 -17.44
C ALA A 598 -15.02 12.09 -16.93
N SER A 599 -15.14 13.08 -17.82
CA SER A 599 -15.71 14.38 -17.50
C SER A 599 -17.16 14.25 -17.00
N SER A 600 -18.00 13.45 -17.65
CA SER A 600 -19.39 13.26 -17.21
C SER A 600 -19.52 12.46 -15.91
N SER A 601 -18.80 11.33 -15.81
CA SER A 601 -18.98 10.39 -14.69
C SER A 601 -18.42 10.94 -13.38
N LEU A 602 -17.24 11.59 -13.41
CA LEU A 602 -16.59 12.08 -12.19
C LEU A 602 -17.43 13.15 -11.47
N ARG A 603 -18.22 13.93 -12.20
CA ARG A 603 -19.10 14.97 -11.64
C ARG A 603 -20.20 14.41 -10.74
N GLU A 604 -20.49 13.11 -10.80
CA GLU A 604 -21.43 12.47 -9.88
C GLU A 604 -20.93 12.54 -8.42
N ALA A 605 -19.62 12.37 -8.22
CA ALA A 605 -19.01 12.32 -6.90
C ALA A 605 -18.16 13.56 -6.56
N PHE A 606 -17.63 14.26 -7.55
CA PHE A 606 -16.60 15.29 -7.33
C PHE A 606 -16.94 16.64 -7.98
N ASP A 607 -16.25 17.69 -7.52
CA ASP A 607 -16.32 19.04 -8.09
C ASP A 607 -15.49 19.19 -9.37
N GLU A 608 -15.57 20.36 -10.02
CA GLU A 608 -14.84 20.61 -11.27
C GLU A 608 -13.32 20.61 -11.09
N TYR A 609 -12.80 21.00 -9.92
CA TYR A 609 -11.36 21.02 -9.66
C TYR A 609 -10.79 19.61 -9.67
N THR A 610 -11.43 18.70 -8.93
CA THR A 610 -11.05 17.29 -8.89
C THR A 610 -11.22 16.61 -10.25
N VAL A 611 -12.32 16.90 -10.97
CA VAL A 611 -12.58 16.36 -12.31
C VAL A 611 -11.46 16.78 -13.28
N ASN A 612 -11.07 18.05 -13.27
CA ASN A 612 -10.02 18.57 -14.13
C ASN A 612 -8.65 18.00 -13.76
N GLU A 613 -8.28 17.98 -12.47
CA GLU A 613 -7.01 17.40 -12.00
C GLU A 613 -6.89 15.94 -12.43
N TRP A 614 -7.94 15.13 -12.22
CA TRP A 614 -7.91 13.72 -12.58
C TRP A 614 -7.75 13.50 -14.09
N ILE A 615 -8.46 14.28 -14.93
CA ILE A 615 -8.32 14.21 -16.40
C ILE A 615 -6.93 14.67 -16.85
N GLU A 616 -6.41 15.73 -16.23
CA GLU A 616 -5.07 16.27 -16.50
C GLU A 616 -3.97 15.25 -16.17
N GLN A 617 -4.14 14.48 -15.10
CA GLN A 617 -3.17 13.45 -14.70
C GLN A 617 -3.29 12.18 -15.56
N ASN A 618 -4.52 11.73 -15.87
CA ASN A 618 -4.75 10.38 -16.40
C ASN A 618 -5.01 10.29 -17.91
N ILE A 619 -5.44 11.38 -18.56
CA ILE A 619 -5.84 11.36 -19.98
C ILE A 619 -5.05 12.37 -20.80
N TYR A 620 -4.93 13.61 -20.30
CA TYR A 620 -4.31 14.72 -21.03
C TYR A 620 -2.88 14.44 -21.54
N PRO A 621 -1.98 13.75 -20.80
CA PRO A 621 -0.62 13.47 -21.29
C PRO A 621 -0.63 12.59 -22.55
N TYR A 622 -1.63 11.72 -22.70
CA TYR A 622 -1.80 10.86 -23.87
C TYR A 622 -2.36 11.63 -25.06
N LEU A 623 -3.21 12.63 -24.83
CA LEU A 623 -3.68 13.53 -25.89
C LEU A 623 -2.49 14.30 -26.48
N LEU A 624 -1.66 14.90 -25.63
CA LEU A 624 -0.44 15.60 -26.07
C LEU A 624 0.51 14.70 -26.86
N LYS A 625 0.69 13.44 -26.43
CA LYS A 625 1.51 12.47 -27.17
C LYS A 625 0.93 12.18 -28.56
N MET A 626 -0.39 12.01 -28.67
CA MET A 626 -1.07 11.76 -29.94
C MET A 626 -1.00 12.98 -30.88
N GLU A 627 -1.20 14.19 -30.37
CA GLU A 627 -1.08 15.44 -31.14
C GLU A 627 0.36 15.64 -31.63
N LYS A 628 1.34 15.40 -30.75
CA LYS A 628 2.76 15.46 -31.11
C LYS A 628 3.10 14.46 -32.21
N LEU A 629 2.66 13.20 -32.08
CA LEU A 629 2.93 12.15 -33.07
C LEU A 629 2.43 12.54 -34.47
N LEU A 630 1.19 13.08 -34.55
CA LEU A 630 0.63 13.56 -35.82
C LEU A 630 1.44 14.71 -36.39
N LYS A 631 1.74 15.72 -35.56
CA LYS A 631 2.54 16.89 -35.98
C LYS A 631 3.91 16.49 -36.50
N ASP A 632 4.57 15.58 -35.80
CA ASP A 632 5.90 15.06 -36.15
C ASP A 632 5.87 14.29 -37.47
N GLY A 633 4.87 13.42 -37.65
CA GLY A 633 4.68 12.69 -38.90
C GLY A 633 4.38 13.61 -40.09
N GLU A 634 3.49 14.59 -39.92
CA GLU A 634 3.21 15.60 -40.94
C GLU A 634 4.42 16.46 -41.27
N SER A 635 5.29 16.74 -40.29
CA SER A 635 6.56 17.43 -40.53
C SER A 635 7.51 16.60 -41.41
N LEU A 636 7.67 15.31 -41.12
CA LEU A 636 8.55 14.42 -41.90
C LEU A 636 8.11 14.26 -43.35
N LYS A 637 6.79 14.26 -43.59
CA LYS A 637 6.19 14.16 -44.93
C LYS A 637 6.44 15.36 -45.83
N LYS A 638 6.77 16.53 -45.27
CA LYS A 638 7.02 17.76 -46.05
C LYS A 638 8.34 17.72 -46.83
N ASN A 639 9.28 16.84 -46.44
CA ASN A 639 10.59 16.77 -47.09
C ASN A 639 10.48 16.14 -48.47
N LYS A 640 11.02 16.84 -49.47
CA LYS A 640 11.16 16.33 -50.85
C LYS A 640 12.60 15.97 -51.19
N VAL A 641 13.54 16.34 -50.33
CA VAL A 641 14.98 16.09 -50.47
C VAL A 641 15.54 15.71 -49.10
N TRP A 642 16.51 14.78 -49.09
CA TRP A 642 17.11 14.27 -47.86
C TRP A 642 18.63 14.50 -47.85
N PRO A 643 19.23 14.79 -46.68
CA PRO A 643 20.66 14.97 -46.57
C PRO A 643 21.43 13.70 -46.93
N ARG A 644 22.64 13.87 -47.49
CA ARG A 644 23.57 12.76 -47.72
C ARG A 644 24.15 12.29 -46.38
N ARG A 645 24.31 10.96 -46.22
CA ARG A 645 24.98 10.36 -45.06
C ARG A 645 26.52 10.52 -45.15
N PRO A 646 27.24 10.50 -44.01
CA PRO A 646 26.73 10.37 -42.63
C PRO A 646 26.10 11.66 -42.10
N TYR A 647 25.12 11.54 -41.20
CA TYR A 647 24.58 12.71 -40.51
C TYR A 647 25.51 13.13 -39.38
N PRO A 648 25.61 14.45 -39.07
CA PRO A 648 26.39 14.91 -37.93
C PRO A 648 25.89 14.27 -36.63
N PRO A 649 26.79 13.81 -35.73
CA PRO A 649 26.40 13.33 -34.41
C PRO A 649 25.76 14.48 -33.61
N LEU A 650 24.87 14.14 -32.69
CA LEU A 650 24.26 15.15 -31.82
C LEU A 650 25.36 15.79 -30.96
N ALA A 651 25.29 17.11 -30.75
CA ALA A 651 26.26 17.83 -29.93
C ALA A 651 26.37 17.24 -28.51
N ASP A 652 25.25 16.74 -27.97
CA ASP A 652 25.19 16.08 -26.67
C ASP A 652 25.98 14.76 -26.60
N MET A 653 26.25 14.10 -27.74
CA MET A 653 27.04 12.86 -27.76
C MET A 653 28.48 13.07 -27.29
N LYS A 654 28.98 14.32 -27.32
CA LYS A 654 30.29 14.69 -26.80
C LYS A 654 30.46 14.38 -25.32
N ARG A 655 29.40 14.53 -24.51
CA ARG A 655 29.46 14.22 -23.07
C ARG A 655 29.72 12.74 -22.79
N PHE A 656 29.51 11.88 -23.78
CA PHE A 656 29.77 10.44 -23.75
C PHE A 656 31.06 10.05 -24.47
N GLY A 657 31.91 11.00 -24.89
CA GLY A 657 33.15 10.73 -25.60
C GLY A 657 32.97 10.28 -27.06
N LEU A 658 31.77 10.45 -27.62
CA LEU A 658 31.45 10.05 -29.00
C LEU A 658 31.67 11.22 -29.97
N GLU A 659 32.91 11.66 -30.10
CA GLU A 659 33.32 12.66 -31.09
C GLU A 659 33.74 11.97 -32.41
N ILE A 660 33.46 12.61 -33.56
CA ILE A 660 34.04 12.16 -34.82
C ILE A 660 35.55 12.42 -34.74
N GLN A 661 36.32 11.34 -34.57
CA GLN A 661 37.75 11.37 -34.83
C GLN A 661 37.93 11.59 -36.32
N LYS A 662 38.54 12.72 -36.71
CA LYS A 662 38.96 12.95 -38.09
C LYS A 662 40.03 11.91 -38.42
N TRP A 663 39.67 10.88 -39.18
CA TRP A 663 40.64 10.02 -39.84
C TRP A 663 41.27 10.84 -40.96
N PHE A 664 42.56 11.16 -40.82
CA PHE A 664 43.36 11.89 -41.80
C PHE A 664 43.80 10.98 -42.95
#